data_AF-A0A1W0W568-F1
#
_entry.id   AF-A0A1W0W568-F1
#
_cell.length_a   1.000
_cell.length_b   1.000
_cell.length_c   1.000
_cell.angle_alpha   90.00
_cell.angle_beta   90.00
_cell.angle_gamma   90.00
#
_symmetry.space_group_name_H-M   'P 1'
#
loop_
_entity.id
_entity.type
_entity.pdbx_description
1 polymer ?
#
loop_
_entity_poly.entity_id
_entity_poly.type
_entity_poly.pdbx_seq_one_letter_code
_entity_poly.pdbx_strand_id
1 'polypeptide(L)'
;MAHTSILMAMEDFYAVHRDYKTKLVLHIRDSNAGNVQAASEAVDLLKNYNVRAIIGPQKSSEATFVSDLGNKSQVPVISFTATSPTLTSGSMPYFLRATPSDAAQVNCIAALIKGYGWREVVPIYEDTDYGRGIIPYLVDSLQEFGASVPYRSVIPVSASSDQVERELYKLMTMPTRVYIVHMSSSIASTLFTKANELGMMSEMYAWILTDGIANIVNSLNPPILDSMNGALGVKFYVPKSKELDDFTARWDKRFKQDYPNDPSAQLGTFGLWGYDTIWALAQAAEKVNMVNAIFQKQQDKKPSTCFETLGISTIGPKLIDAILQNKFRGLSGDFDLKNKQLQPSTFQIINVVGGGSQGIGFWTAKHGIIRTLDQNASKTTNANSMLELNPVIWPGKVYVVPKGWQIPTNGKKLRVGVRTSGYPEFMKVERDPITNATTATGYAIDVFEEVLRGLPYAIHYEYVAFDHEGASYNDFVYQVHLRVYDVAIGDITIRYNRTSYVDFTLPYTESGVAMIVPVKDDTNKNTWVFLKPLTTDLWFGSIAFFIYTGIVIWLLERRINNAELAGSFFRQLGIAIYFSFFADRERVDSILSRLVVIVWVFVLVVITSSYTANLSSILTVQQLQPTVTDVHELIRKGEYVGYHSGSYVGNLLEELGFDRRKIRAYKTLEDFADALSKGGKNGGIAAVIHEVPYIKIFLAKHCKGYTMVGPIYKSEGFGFVS
;
A
#
# COMPACT_ATOMS: atom_id res chain seq x y z
N MET A 1 -22.63 -14.87 -36.21
CA MET A 1 -23.43 -14.86 -34.97
C MET A 1 -24.56 -13.82 -34.94
N ALA A 2 -24.27 -12.52 -35.10
CA ALA A 2 -25.31 -11.47 -35.03
C ALA A 2 -26.39 -11.61 -36.11
N HIS A 3 -26.01 -12.00 -37.33
CA HIS A 3 -26.92 -12.21 -38.46
C HIS A 3 -28.05 -13.22 -38.14
N THR A 4 -27.69 -14.42 -37.65
CA THR A 4 -28.66 -15.44 -37.23
C THR A 4 -29.63 -14.92 -36.16
N SER A 5 -29.10 -14.18 -35.18
CA SER A 5 -29.93 -13.62 -34.09
C SER A 5 -30.93 -12.59 -34.62
N ILE A 6 -30.52 -11.74 -35.57
CA ILE A 6 -31.38 -10.74 -36.22
C ILE A 6 -32.49 -11.40 -37.05
N LEU A 7 -32.15 -12.41 -37.85
CA LEU A 7 -33.14 -13.13 -38.68
C LEU A 7 -34.18 -13.83 -37.81
N MET A 8 -33.73 -14.58 -36.79
CA MET A 8 -34.62 -15.25 -35.86
C MET A 8 -35.48 -14.25 -35.07
N ALA A 9 -34.94 -13.08 -34.71
CA ALA A 9 -35.71 -12.03 -34.05
C ALA A 9 -36.88 -11.54 -34.89
N MET A 10 -36.67 -11.35 -36.20
CA MET A 10 -37.75 -10.97 -37.11
C MET A 10 -38.79 -12.07 -37.25
N GLU A 11 -38.35 -13.32 -37.45
CA GLU A 11 -39.24 -14.48 -37.55
C GLU A 11 -40.11 -14.61 -36.28
N ASP A 12 -39.49 -14.58 -35.10
CA ASP A 12 -40.17 -14.69 -33.80
C ASP A 12 -41.11 -13.50 -33.56
N PHE A 13 -40.66 -12.26 -33.83
CA PHE A 13 -41.46 -11.05 -33.59
C PHE A 13 -42.77 -11.05 -34.37
N TYR A 14 -42.72 -11.34 -35.68
CA TYR A 14 -43.90 -11.36 -36.54
C TYR A 14 -44.74 -12.64 -36.40
N ALA A 15 -44.16 -13.72 -35.87
CA ALA A 15 -44.94 -14.90 -35.49
C ALA A 15 -45.88 -14.60 -34.31
N VAL A 16 -45.43 -13.75 -33.37
CA VAL A 16 -46.22 -13.27 -32.21
C VAL A 16 -47.19 -12.16 -32.61
N HIS A 17 -46.77 -11.21 -33.47
CA HIS A 17 -47.56 -10.04 -33.87
C HIS A 17 -48.10 -10.17 -35.30
N ARG A 18 -49.00 -11.13 -35.54
CA ARG A 18 -49.52 -11.44 -36.89
C ARG A 18 -50.45 -10.36 -37.46
N ASP A 19 -51.02 -9.54 -36.58
CA ASP A 19 -51.96 -8.46 -36.86
C ASP A 19 -51.29 -7.12 -37.24
N TYR A 20 -49.97 -7.02 -37.04
CA TYR A 20 -49.21 -5.81 -37.37
C TYR A 20 -49.16 -5.57 -38.88
N LYS A 21 -49.34 -4.31 -39.27
CA LYS A 21 -49.44 -3.91 -40.69
C LYS A 21 -48.08 -3.59 -41.29
N THR A 22 -47.10 -3.23 -40.46
CA THR A 22 -45.73 -2.96 -40.90
C THR A 22 -44.86 -4.20 -40.82
N LYS A 23 -43.95 -4.37 -41.78
CA LYS A 23 -42.92 -5.42 -41.77
C LYS A 23 -41.55 -4.81 -42.04
N LEU A 24 -40.57 -5.21 -41.24
CA LEU A 24 -39.17 -4.86 -41.48
C LEU A 24 -38.65 -5.65 -42.69
N VAL A 25 -37.89 -4.97 -43.55
CA VAL A 25 -37.17 -5.56 -44.68
C VAL A 25 -35.69 -5.26 -44.49
N LEU A 26 -34.86 -6.30 -44.50
CA LEU A 26 -33.42 -6.17 -44.30
C LEU A 26 -32.70 -5.99 -45.63
N HIS A 27 -31.85 -4.98 -45.69
CA HIS A 27 -30.85 -4.81 -46.74
C HIS A 27 -29.47 -4.93 -46.10
N ILE A 28 -28.81 -6.08 -46.33
CA ILE A 28 -27.54 -6.40 -45.68
C ILE A 28 -26.38 -5.90 -46.55
N ARG A 29 -25.38 -5.32 -45.88
CA ARG A 29 -24.09 -4.93 -46.46
C ARG A 29 -22.95 -5.40 -45.58
N ASP A 30 -21.84 -5.76 -46.21
CA ASP A 30 -20.61 -6.14 -45.54
C ASP A 30 -19.62 -4.99 -45.62
N SER A 31 -19.12 -4.53 -44.47
CA SER A 31 -18.09 -3.50 -44.41
C SER A 31 -16.69 -4.03 -44.76
N ASN A 32 -16.51 -5.33 -44.95
CA ASN A 32 -15.21 -5.99 -45.08
C ASN A 32 -14.23 -5.52 -43.98
N ALA A 33 -14.76 -5.28 -42.77
CA ALA A 33 -14.04 -4.82 -41.59
C ALA A 33 -13.33 -3.44 -41.71
N GLY A 34 -13.66 -2.64 -42.73
CA GLY A 34 -13.03 -1.34 -43.01
C GLY A 34 -13.96 -0.14 -42.79
N ASN A 35 -13.44 0.91 -42.12
CA ASN A 35 -14.21 2.13 -41.81
C ASN A 35 -14.74 2.86 -43.05
N VAL A 36 -13.89 3.00 -44.09
CA VAL A 36 -14.26 3.70 -45.34
C VAL A 36 -15.32 2.92 -46.11
N GLN A 37 -15.18 1.58 -46.15
CA GLN A 37 -16.17 0.72 -46.78
C GLN A 37 -17.50 0.78 -46.03
N ALA A 38 -17.49 0.73 -44.69
CA ALA A 38 -18.70 0.88 -43.89
C ALA A 38 -19.45 2.18 -44.21
N ALA A 39 -18.73 3.30 -44.35
CA ALA A 39 -19.32 4.57 -44.76
C ALA A 39 -19.88 4.53 -46.19
N SER A 40 -19.16 3.92 -47.14
CA SER A 40 -19.62 3.74 -48.53
C SER A 40 -20.91 2.92 -48.60
N GLU A 41 -20.96 1.80 -47.89
CA GLU A 41 -22.14 0.94 -47.83
C GLU A 41 -23.32 1.62 -47.13
N ALA A 42 -23.07 2.41 -46.08
CA ALA A 42 -24.11 3.21 -45.45
C ALA A 42 -24.67 4.27 -46.43
N VAL A 43 -23.83 4.89 -47.26
CA VAL A 43 -24.30 5.80 -48.32
C VAL A 43 -25.15 5.06 -49.35
N ASP A 44 -24.75 3.84 -49.77
CA ASP A 44 -25.56 3.00 -50.68
C ASP A 44 -26.94 2.70 -50.09
N LEU A 45 -27.00 2.28 -48.83
CA LEU A 45 -28.25 2.01 -48.12
C LEU A 45 -29.15 3.25 -48.03
N LEU A 46 -28.58 4.40 -47.69
CA LEU A 46 -29.34 5.66 -47.57
C LEU A 46 -29.82 6.18 -48.93
N LYS A 47 -29.02 6.04 -49.98
CA LYS A 47 -29.29 6.64 -51.29
C LYS A 47 -30.13 5.74 -52.19
N ASN A 48 -29.75 4.47 -52.31
CA ASN A 48 -30.32 3.55 -53.29
C ASN A 48 -31.50 2.77 -52.71
N TYR A 49 -31.45 2.43 -51.42
CA TYR A 49 -32.52 1.70 -50.73
C TYR A 49 -33.43 2.61 -49.90
N ASN A 50 -32.99 3.85 -49.64
CA ASN A 50 -33.63 4.78 -48.73
C ASN A 50 -33.98 4.09 -47.39
N VAL A 51 -33.02 3.46 -46.72
CA VAL A 51 -33.31 2.78 -45.46
C VAL A 51 -33.86 3.74 -44.40
N ARG A 52 -34.77 3.26 -43.54
CA ARG A 52 -35.45 4.06 -42.50
C ARG A 52 -34.76 4.01 -41.15
N ALA A 53 -33.91 3.01 -40.96
CA ALA A 53 -32.98 2.85 -39.86
C ALA A 53 -31.78 2.05 -40.37
N ILE A 54 -30.62 2.25 -39.75
CA ILE A 54 -29.42 1.45 -39.97
C ILE A 54 -29.15 0.68 -38.69
N ILE A 55 -28.93 -0.63 -38.81
CA ILE A 55 -28.53 -1.50 -37.70
C ILE A 55 -27.06 -1.84 -37.88
N GLY A 56 -26.27 -1.62 -36.82
CA GLY A 56 -24.81 -1.57 -36.88
C GLY A 56 -24.31 -0.13 -37.01
N PRO A 57 -23.03 0.09 -37.39
CA PRO A 57 -21.99 -0.90 -37.69
C PRO A 57 -21.54 -1.75 -36.48
N GLN A 58 -20.69 -2.74 -36.75
CA GLN A 58 -20.24 -3.67 -35.72
C GLN A 58 -19.08 -3.11 -34.88
N LYS A 59 -18.19 -2.31 -35.48
CA LYS A 59 -17.06 -1.70 -34.78
C LYS A 59 -17.38 -0.29 -34.32
N SER A 60 -16.81 0.12 -33.19
CA SER A 60 -16.96 1.49 -32.70
C SER A 60 -16.40 2.53 -33.68
N SER A 61 -15.27 2.23 -34.34
CA SER A 61 -14.67 3.13 -35.35
C SER A 61 -15.56 3.31 -36.58
N GLU A 62 -16.22 2.25 -37.04
CA GLU A 62 -17.18 2.32 -38.14
C GLU A 62 -18.42 3.11 -37.73
N ALA A 63 -18.91 2.89 -36.50
CA ALA A 63 -20.07 3.56 -35.96
C ALA A 63 -19.89 5.08 -35.86
N THR A 64 -18.69 5.57 -35.57
CA THR A 64 -18.37 7.01 -35.61
C THR A 64 -18.74 7.63 -36.96
N PHE A 65 -18.23 7.07 -38.06
CA PHE A 65 -18.48 7.59 -39.41
C PHE A 65 -19.93 7.43 -39.86
N VAL A 66 -20.53 6.27 -39.59
CA VAL A 66 -21.92 6.00 -40.02
C VAL A 66 -22.91 6.84 -39.23
N SER A 67 -22.61 7.19 -37.97
CA SER A 67 -23.43 8.09 -37.16
C SER A 67 -23.48 9.52 -37.73
N ASP A 68 -22.37 10.01 -38.29
CA ASP A 68 -22.36 11.32 -38.97
C ASP A 68 -23.25 11.33 -40.21
N LEU A 69 -23.28 10.22 -40.96
CA LEU A 69 -24.20 10.04 -42.10
C LEU A 69 -25.66 9.95 -41.62
N GLY A 70 -25.90 9.26 -40.51
CA GLY A 70 -27.21 9.20 -39.84
C GLY A 70 -27.71 10.57 -39.41
N ASN A 71 -26.84 11.38 -38.81
CA ASN A 71 -27.15 12.77 -38.44
C ASN A 71 -27.53 13.62 -39.66
N LYS A 72 -26.76 13.51 -40.75
CA LYS A 72 -27.00 14.30 -41.98
C LYS A 72 -28.31 13.91 -42.67
N SER A 73 -28.61 12.61 -42.71
CA SER A 73 -29.83 12.06 -43.33
C SER A 73 -31.03 12.02 -42.37
N GLN A 74 -30.81 12.36 -41.09
CA GLN A 74 -31.78 12.17 -40.01
C GLN A 74 -32.31 10.73 -39.92
N VAL A 75 -31.49 9.73 -40.23
CA VAL A 75 -31.83 8.31 -40.12
C VAL A 75 -31.21 7.74 -38.85
N PRO A 76 -31.98 7.07 -37.97
CA PRO A 76 -31.43 6.45 -36.77
C PRO A 76 -30.42 5.36 -37.09
N VAL A 77 -29.28 5.41 -36.43
CA VAL A 77 -28.21 4.40 -36.48
C VAL A 77 -28.19 3.70 -35.12
N ILE A 78 -28.45 2.40 -35.10
CA ILE A 78 -28.59 1.62 -33.87
C ILE A 78 -27.51 0.55 -33.86
N SER A 79 -26.54 0.66 -32.96
CA SER A 79 -25.52 -0.37 -32.78
C SER A 79 -25.67 -1.09 -31.45
N PHE A 80 -25.60 -2.42 -31.49
CA PHE A 80 -25.64 -3.31 -30.33
C PHE A 80 -24.25 -3.92 -30.01
N THR A 81 -23.20 -3.50 -30.71
CA THR A 81 -21.82 -3.97 -30.50
C THR A 81 -20.79 -2.86 -30.38
N ALA A 82 -21.12 -1.62 -30.77
CA ALA A 82 -20.23 -0.48 -30.64
C ALA A 82 -20.28 0.12 -29.22
N THR A 83 -19.34 -0.30 -28.38
CA THR A 83 -19.34 -0.01 -26.93
C THR A 83 -18.52 1.23 -26.53
N SER A 84 -17.70 1.78 -27.44
CA SER A 84 -16.79 2.89 -27.13
C SER A 84 -17.54 4.09 -26.55
N PRO A 85 -17.15 4.62 -25.36
CA PRO A 85 -17.86 5.72 -24.69
C PRO A 85 -18.03 6.98 -25.54
N THR A 86 -17.15 7.22 -26.51
CA THR A 86 -17.14 8.42 -27.35
C THR A 86 -18.36 8.56 -28.27
N LEU A 87 -19.06 7.45 -28.56
CA LEU A 87 -20.18 7.43 -29.51
C LEU A 87 -21.48 8.04 -28.98
N THR A 88 -21.65 8.17 -27.66
CA THR A 88 -22.86 8.77 -27.05
C THR A 88 -22.59 10.21 -26.63
N SER A 89 -22.10 11.01 -27.57
CA SER A 89 -21.89 12.45 -27.36
C SER A 89 -23.09 13.25 -27.84
N GLY A 90 -23.27 14.48 -27.33
CA GLY A 90 -24.30 15.40 -27.81
C GLY A 90 -24.20 15.71 -29.31
N SER A 91 -23.06 15.42 -29.95
CA SER A 91 -22.82 15.60 -31.38
C SER A 91 -23.46 14.52 -32.27
N MET A 92 -23.94 13.40 -31.70
CA MET A 92 -24.54 12.27 -32.45
C MET A 92 -26.02 12.04 -32.06
N PRO A 93 -26.94 12.99 -32.35
CA PRO A 93 -28.33 12.88 -31.92
C PRO A 93 -29.09 11.69 -32.52
N TYR A 94 -28.67 11.14 -33.68
CA TYR A 94 -29.34 10.02 -34.35
C TYR A 94 -28.70 8.65 -34.05
N PHE A 95 -27.65 8.60 -33.22
CA PHE A 95 -27.06 7.34 -32.78
C PHE A 95 -27.74 6.81 -31.51
N LEU A 96 -28.11 5.53 -31.52
CA LEU A 96 -28.66 4.80 -30.38
C LEU A 96 -27.75 3.61 -30.08
N ARG A 97 -27.30 3.49 -28.83
CA ARG A 97 -26.49 2.36 -28.38
C ARG A 97 -27.36 1.31 -27.70
N ALA A 98 -27.67 0.22 -28.38
CA ALA A 98 -28.42 -0.91 -27.83
C ALA A 98 -27.54 -1.90 -27.03
N THR A 99 -26.46 -1.40 -26.47
CA THR A 99 -25.51 -2.11 -25.61
C THR A 99 -24.97 -1.11 -24.57
N PRO A 100 -24.49 -1.53 -23.39
CA PRO A 100 -23.90 -0.61 -22.44
C PRO A 100 -22.55 -0.05 -22.95
N SER A 101 -22.13 1.07 -22.38
CA SER A 101 -20.82 1.65 -22.68
C SER A 101 -19.70 0.88 -21.98
N ASP A 102 -18.51 0.83 -22.61
CA ASP A 102 -17.29 0.33 -21.94
C ASP A 102 -16.97 1.10 -20.65
N ALA A 103 -17.46 2.34 -20.49
CA ALA A 103 -17.28 3.09 -19.24
C ALA A 103 -18.00 2.43 -18.06
N ALA A 104 -19.05 1.63 -18.31
CA ALA A 104 -19.86 1.05 -17.24
C ALA A 104 -19.16 -0.07 -16.46
N GLN A 105 -18.24 -0.81 -17.10
CA GLN A 105 -17.50 -1.89 -16.43
C GLN A 105 -16.34 -1.37 -15.57
N VAL A 106 -15.91 -0.12 -15.79
CA VAL A 106 -14.71 0.43 -15.16
C VAL A 106 -14.77 0.35 -13.64
N ASN A 107 -15.91 0.69 -13.05
CA ASN A 107 -16.08 0.61 -11.59
C ASN A 107 -16.00 -0.82 -11.06
N CYS A 108 -16.42 -1.82 -11.84
CA CYS A 108 -16.25 -3.23 -11.50
C CYS A 108 -14.77 -3.63 -11.53
N ILE A 109 -14.04 -3.21 -12.57
CA ILE A 109 -12.60 -3.48 -12.71
C ILE A 109 -11.81 -2.80 -11.59
N ALA A 110 -12.10 -1.53 -11.30
CA ALA A 110 -11.49 -0.78 -10.21
C ALA A 110 -11.78 -1.43 -8.85
N ALA A 111 -12.99 -1.92 -8.62
CA ALA A 111 -13.34 -2.64 -7.40
C ALA A 111 -12.54 -3.95 -7.24
N LEU A 112 -12.30 -4.69 -8.33
CA LEU A 112 -11.44 -5.88 -8.31
C LEU A 112 -9.99 -5.52 -7.94
N ILE A 113 -9.43 -4.50 -8.59
CA ILE A 113 -8.05 -4.06 -8.35
C ILE A 113 -7.87 -3.58 -6.91
N LYS A 114 -8.81 -2.77 -6.42
CA LYS A 114 -8.86 -2.31 -5.04
C LYS A 114 -9.00 -3.48 -4.06
N GLY A 115 -9.87 -4.45 -4.36
CA GLY A 115 -10.13 -5.60 -3.49
C GLY A 115 -8.95 -6.57 -3.36
N TYR A 116 -8.13 -6.71 -4.41
CA TYR A 116 -6.89 -7.50 -4.35
C TYR A 116 -5.68 -6.69 -3.88
N GLY A 117 -5.83 -5.39 -3.62
CA GLY A 117 -4.79 -4.54 -3.03
C GLY A 117 -3.68 -4.12 -4.01
N TRP A 118 -3.89 -4.26 -5.33
CA TRP A 118 -2.90 -3.86 -6.32
C TRP A 118 -2.86 -2.33 -6.48
N ARG A 119 -1.65 -1.75 -6.52
CA ARG A 119 -1.41 -0.30 -6.59
C ARG A 119 -0.93 0.18 -7.94
N GLU A 120 -0.41 -0.69 -8.78
CA GLU A 120 0.02 -0.37 -10.13
C GLU A 120 -0.60 -1.35 -11.11
N VAL A 121 -1.15 -0.85 -12.21
CA VAL A 121 -1.76 -1.67 -13.26
C VAL A 121 -1.42 -1.12 -14.63
N VAL A 122 -1.22 -2.00 -15.61
CA VAL A 122 -0.90 -1.61 -16.99
C VAL A 122 -2.05 -2.01 -17.92
N PRO A 123 -2.80 -1.05 -18.50
CA PRO A 123 -3.75 -1.36 -19.55
C PRO A 123 -3.02 -1.68 -20.86
N ILE A 124 -3.46 -2.74 -21.52
CA ILE A 124 -3.05 -3.17 -22.85
C ILE A 124 -4.28 -3.09 -23.75
N TYR A 125 -4.23 -2.22 -24.74
CA TYR A 125 -5.39 -1.97 -25.60
C TYR A 125 -5.00 -1.77 -27.06
N GLU A 126 -5.98 -1.99 -27.95
CA GLU A 126 -5.77 -1.79 -29.38
C GLU A 126 -5.80 -0.30 -29.78
N ASP A 127 -5.03 0.08 -30.79
CA ASP A 127 -4.93 1.48 -31.25
C ASP A 127 -6.13 1.91 -32.11
N THR A 128 -7.33 1.90 -31.52
CA THR A 128 -8.60 2.28 -32.18
C THR A 128 -9.41 3.21 -31.29
N ASP A 129 -10.49 3.77 -31.82
CA ASP A 129 -11.46 4.56 -31.02
C ASP A 129 -12.15 3.69 -29.94
N TYR A 130 -12.22 2.38 -30.17
CA TYR A 130 -12.67 1.41 -29.17
C TYR A 130 -11.62 1.28 -28.06
N GLY A 131 -10.40 0.86 -28.41
CA GLY A 131 -9.36 0.61 -27.41
C GLY A 131 -8.96 1.85 -26.59
N ARG A 132 -8.89 3.03 -27.24
CA ARG A 132 -8.59 4.31 -26.57
C ARG A 132 -9.74 4.84 -25.72
N GLY A 133 -10.99 4.50 -26.06
CA GLY A 133 -12.19 5.11 -25.50
C GLY A 133 -12.38 4.85 -24.00
N ILE A 134 -11.98 3.68 -23.49
CA ILE A 134 -12.13 3.31 -22.08
C ILE A 134 -11.07 3.95 -21.16
N ILE A 135 -9.91 4.33 -21.71
CA ILE A 135 -8.71 4.66 -20.94
C ILE A 135 -8.89 5.86 -19.99
N PRO A 136 -9.53 6.98 -20.38
CA PRO A 136 -9.75 8.10 -19.45
C PRO A 136 -10.55 7.67 -18.22
N TYR A 137 -11.67 6.98 -18.43
CA TYR A 137 -12.53 6.48 -17.35
C TYR A 137 -11.80 5.53 -16.42
N LEU A 138 -11.00 4.61 -17.00
CA LEU A 138 -10.21 3.66 -16.23
C LEU A 138 -9.17 4.37 -15.36
N VAL A 139 -8.46 5.35 -15.91
CA VAL A 139 -7.42 6.09 -15.18
C VAL A 139 -8.03 6.91 -14.05
N ASP A 140 -9.14 7.62 -14.30
CA ASP A 140 -9.82 8.43 -13.29
C ASP A 140 -10.29 7.56 -12.11
N SER A 141 -10.89 6.40 -12.40
CA SER A 141 -11.40 5.47 -11.38
C SER A 141 -10.27 4.81 -10.56
N LEU A 142 -9.13 4.52 -11.18
CA LEU A 142 -7.95 3.97 -10.48
C LEU A 142 -7.29 5.00 -9.57
N GLN A 143 -7.18 6.25 -10.04
CA GLN A 143 -6.59 7.34 -9.27
C GLN A 143 -7.40 7.68 -8.01
N GLU A 144 -8.73 7.52 -8.04
CA GLU A 144 -9.62 7.79 -6.91
C GLU A 144 -9.23 7.04 -5.62
N PHE A 145 -8.64 5.84 -5.73
CA PHE A 145 -8.15 5.05 -4.58
C PHE A 145 -6.63 4.93 -4.51
N GLY A 146 -5.91 5.76 -5.26
CA GLY A 146 -4.45 5.86 -5.24
C GLY A 146 -3.73 4.74 -6.00
N ALA A 147 -4.37 4.08 -6.96
CA ALA A 147 -3.67 3.22 -7.91
C ALA A 147 -3.14 4.04 -9.10
N SER A 148 -1.95 3.67 -9.59
CA SER A 148 -1.27 4.34 -10.70
C SER A 148 -1.28 3.48 -11.96
N VAL A 149 -1.12 4.14 -13.10
CA VAL A 149 -0.93 3.51 -14.41
C VAL A 149 0.46 3.90 -14.92
N PRO A 150 1.52 3.14 -14.55
CA PRO A 150 2.91 3.52 -14.84
C PRO A 150 3.24 3.44 -16.34
N TYR A 151 2.48 2.66 -17.10
CA TYR A 151 2.63 2.54 -18.55
C TYR A 151 1.29 2.17 -19.20
N ARG A 152 1.15 2.54 -20.47
CA ARG A 152 -0.01 2.21 -21.31
C ARG A 152 0.51 1.49 -22.54
N SER A 153 0.18 0.21 -22.68
CA SER A 153 0.60 -0.59 -23.84
C SER A 153 -0.45 -0.46 -24.94
N VAL A 154 0.00 -0.02 -26.12
CA VAL A 154 -0.85 0.24 -27.28
C VAL A 154 -0.44 -0.71 -28.40
N ILE A 155 -1.39 -1.51 -28.89
CA ILE A 155 -1.15 -2.50 -29.95
C ILE A 155 -1.91 -2.08 -31.21
N PRO A 156 -1.22 -1.77 -32.32
CA PRO A 156 -1.89 -1.51 -33.59
C PRO A 156 -2.73 -2.70 -34.06
N VAL A 157 -3.87 -2.46 -34.73
CA VAL A 157 -4.73 -3.54 -35.26
C VAL A 157 -4.00 -4.38 -36.32
N SER A 158 -3.09 -3.76 -37.06
CA SER A 158 -2.24 -4.42 -38.06
C SER A 158 -0.95 -5.01 -37.46
N ALA A 159 -0.83 -5.09 -36.13
CA ALA A 159 0.39 -5.54 -35.50
C ALA A 159 0.71 -6.99 -35.88
N SER A 160 1.95 -7.23 -36.29
CA SER A 160 2.44 -8.59 -36.48
C SER A 160 2.68 -9.27 -35.13
N SER A 161 2.74 -10.61 -35.15
CA SER A 161 3.11 -11.40 -33.97
C SER A 161 4.40 -10.90 -33.32
N ASP A 162 5.43 -10.56 -34.11
CA ASP A 162 6.72 -10.08 -33.61
C ASP A 162 6.64 -8.68 -32.97
N GLN A 163 5.66 -7.86 -33.38
CA GLN A 163 5.42 -6.56 -32.75
C GLN A 163 4.75 -6.72 -31.39
N VAL A 164 3.77 -7.62 -31.31
CA VAL A 164 3.12 -7.98 -30.03
C VAL A 164 4.15 -8.58 -29.07
N GLU A 165 5.00 -9.49 -29.54
CA GLU A 165 6.06 -10.12 -28.75
C GLU A 165 7.06 -9.09 -28.20
N ARG A 166 7.48 -8.10 -29.01
CA ARG A 166 8.34 -7.00 -28.55
C ARG A 166 7.72 -6.15 -27.45
N GLU A 167 6.43 -5.84 -27.55
CA GLU A 167 5.75 -5.13 -26.46
C GLU A 167 5.61 -6.00 -25.21
N LEU A 168 5.36 -7.30 -25.34
CA LEU A 168 5.34 -8.21 -24.20
C LEU A 168 6.72 -8.30 -23.50
N TYR A 169 7.82 -8.36 -24.25
CA TYR A 169 9.16 -8.28 -23.67
C TYR A 169 9.38 -6.99 -22.87
N LYS A 170 8.92 -5.85 -23.40
CA LYS A 170 8.97 -4.58 -22.66
C LYS A 170 8.21 -4.69 -21.34
N LEU A 171 6.98 -5.21 -21.37
CA LEU A 171 6.17 -5.41 -20.16
C LEU A 171 6.84 -6.35 -19.14
N MET A 172 7.50 -7.42 -19.60
CA MET A 172 8.27 -8.32 -18.72
C MET A 172 9.39 -7.60 -17.95
N THR A 173 10.02 -6.60 -18.56
CA THR A 173 11.11 -5.84 -17.90
C THR A 173 10.60 -4.84 -16.85
N MET A 174 9.31 -4.49 -16.89
CA MET A 174 8.70 -3.56 -15.93
C MET A 174 8.46 -4.25 -14.57
N PRO A 175 8.25 -3.49 -13.48
CA PRO A 175 7.88 -4.09 -12.20
C PRO A 175 6.46 -4.66 -12.19
N THR A 176 5.51 -3.97 -12.81
CA THR A 176 4.09 -4.31 -12.74
C THR A 176 3.78 -5.66 -13.43
N ARG A 177 2.91 -6.46 -12.82
CA ARG A 177 2.47 -7.79 -13.31
C ARG A 177 0.95 -7.92 -13.43
N VAL A 178 0.22 -6.82 -13.22
CA VAL A 178 -1.23 -6.75 -13.37
C VAL A 178 -1.57 -6.05 -14.69
N TYR A 179 -2.25 -6.77 -15.57
CA TYR A 179 -2.59 -6.29 -16.90
C TYR A 179 -4.10 -6.26 -17.12
N ILE A 180 -4.60 -5.16 -17.68
CA ILE A 180 -6.01 -5.01 -18.07
C ILE A 180 -6.06 -5.05 -19.60
N VAL A 181 -6.75 -6.03 -20.17
CA VAL A 181 -6.77 -6.28 -21.62
C VAL A 181 -8.09 -5.79 -22.23
N HIS A 182 -7.97 -4.79 -23.11
CA HIS A 182 -9.11 -4.19 -23.81
C HIS A 182 -8.86 -4.08 -25.32
N MET A 183 -9.23 -5.13 -26.04
CA MET A 183 -9.02 -5.24 -27.48
C MET A 183 -9.99 -6.24 -28.12
N SER A 184 -10.00 -6.29 -29.44
CA SER A 184 -10.75 -7.27 -30.22
C SER A 184 -10.22 -8.71 -30.02
N SER A 185 -11.07 -9.71 -30.25
CA SER A 185 -10.72 -11.13 -30.08
C SER A 185 -9.55 -11.57 -30.95
N SER A 186 -9.38 -11.01 -32.15
CA SER A 186 -8.28 -11.35 -33.04
C SER A 186 -6.92 -10.97 -32.45
N ILE A 187 -6.80 -9.73 -31.94
CA ILE A 187 -5.55 -9.25 -31.34
C ILE A 187 -5.32 -9.91 -29.99
N ALA A 188 -6.38 -10.08 -29.19
CA ALA A 188 -6.31 -10.79 -27.91
C ALA A 188 -5.80 -12.22 -28.07
N SER A 189 -6.22 -12.92 -29.12
CA SER A 189 -5.74 -14.28 -29.42
C SER A 189 -4.23 -14.30 -29.65
N THR A 190 -3.70 -13.39 -30.47
CA THR A 190 -2.26 -13.25 -30.68
C THR A 190 -1.53 -12.88 -29.40
N LEU A 191 -2.07 -11.93 -28.62
CA LEU A 191 -1.50 -11.49 -27.35
C LEU A 191 -1.36 -12.65 -26.35
N PHE A 192 -2.45 -13.38 -26.09
CA PHE A 192 -2.43 -14.45 -25.08
C PHE A 192 -1.62 -15.67 -25.52
N THR A 193 -1.65 -16.01 -26.81
CA THR A 193 -0.76 -17.06 -27.34
C THR A 193 0.71 -16.70 -27.11
N LYS A 194 1.11 -15.47 -27.45
CA LYS A 194 2.48 -14.98 -27.24
C LYS A 194 2.84 -14.83 -25.75
N ALA A 195 1.92 -14.31 -24.94
CA ALA A 195 2.12 -14.19 -23.49
C ALA A 195 2.32 -15.56 -22.82
N ASN A 196 1.58 -16.58 -23.26
CA ASN A 196 1.75 -17.94 -22.79
C ASN A 196 3.10 -18.55 -23.23
N GLU A 197 3.51 -18.37 -24.49
CA GLU A 197 4.82 -18.78 -25.00
C GLU A 197 5.99 -18.13 -24.23
N LEU A 198 5.83 -16.86 -23.83
CA LEU A 198 6.81 -16.10 -23.05
C LEU A 198 6.77 -16.38 -21.54
N GLY A 199 5.89 -17.28 -21.07
CA GLY A 199 5.76 -17.61 -19.65
C GLY A 199 5.09 -16.51 -18.79
N MET A 200 4.41 -15.56 -19.41
CA MET A 200 3.64 -14.50 -18.73
C MET A 200 2.26 -14.96 -18.22
N MET A 201 1.93 -16.25 -18.41
CA MET A 201 0.77 -16.93 -17.83
C MET A 201 1.16 -17.78 -16.60
N SER A 202 2.13 -17.30 -15.82
CA SER A 202 2.63 -17.92 -14.59
C SER A 202 2.09 -17.26 -13.32
N GLU A 203 2.30 -17.88 -12.16
CA GLU A 203 1.77 -17.51 -10.84
C GLU A 203 2.00 -16.05 -10.38
N MET A 204 2.93 -15.34 -11.02
CA MET A 204 3.25 -13.94 -10.68
C MET A 204 2.36 -12.92 -11.40
N TYR A 205 1.61 -13.34 -12.42
CA TYR A 205 0.84 -12.46 -13.29
C TYR A 205 -0.64 -12.48 -12.97
N ALA A 206 -1.28 -11.33 -13.11
CA ALA A 206 -2.73 -11.19 -13.05
C ALA A 206 -3.24 -10.53 -14.33
N TRP A 207 -4.21 -11.15 -14.98
CA TRP A 207 -4.81 -10.67 -16.22
C TRP A 207 -6.30 -10.40 -15.99
N ILE A 208 -6.76 -9.20 -16.34
CA ILE A 208 -8.16 -8.79 -16.26
C ILE A 208 -8.66 -8.52 -17.68
N LEU A 209 -9.62 -9.33 -18.14
CA LEU A 209 -10.32 -9.20 -19.41
C LEU A 209 -11.49 -8.24 -19.24
N THR A 210 -11.54 -7.25 -20.12
CA THR A 210 -12.74 -6.43 -20.30
C THR A 210 -13.85 -7.22 -20.99
N ASP A 211 -15.05 -6.66 -20.95
CA ASP A 211 -16.28 -7.16 -21.55
C ASP A 211 -16.15 -7.55 -23.03
N GLY A 212 -15.30 -6.85 -23.81
CA GLY A 212 -15.05 -7.15 -25.22
C GLY A 212 -14.55 -8.57 -25.48
N ILE A 213 -13.78 -9.13 -24.53
CA ILE A 213 -13.32 -10.54 -24.59
C ILE A 213 -14.20 -11.41 -23.69
N ALA A 214 -14.52 -10.94 -22.48
CA ALA A 214 -15.23 -11.75 -21.49
C ALA A 214 -16.66 -12.14 -21.92
N ASN A 215 -17.36 -11.32 -22.73
CA ASN A 215 -18.68 -11.66 -23.27
C ASN A 215 -18.65 -12.77 -24.33
N ILE A 216 -17.50 -12.98 -24.98
CA ILE A 216 -17.33 -13.93 -26.10
C ILE A 216 -16.37 -15.07 -25.76
N VAL A 217 -15.86 -15.12 -24.52
CA VAL A 217 -14.81 -16.04 -24.10
C VAL A 217 -15.15 -17.52 -24.37
N ASN A 218 -16.40 -17.92 -24.17
CA ASN A 218 -16.85 -19.30 -24.41
C ASN A 218 -17.02 -19.64 -25.90
N SER A 219 -16.94 -18.65 -26.79
CA SER A 219 -16.97 -18.84 -28.25
C SER A 219 -15.57 -18.84 -28.87
N LEU A 220 -14.52 -18.60 -28.09
CA LEU A 220 -13.14 -18.65 -28.57
C LEU A 220 -12.69 -20.09 -28.79
N ASN A 221 -11.74 -20.28 -29.71
CA ASN A 221 -11.18 -21.60 -29.97
C ASN A 221 -10.48 -22.15 -28.70
N PRO A 222 -10.59 -23.46 -28.41
CA PRO A 222 -10.01 -24.04 -27.19
C PRO A 222 -8.52 -23.73 -26.96
N PRO A 223 -7.61 -23.77 -27.98
CA PRO A 223 -6.20 -23.44 -27.76
C PRO A 223 -5.96 -21.98 -27.33
N ILE A 224 -6.80 -21.05 -27.79
CA ILE A 224 -6.75 -19.64 -27.39
C ILE A 224 -7.29 -19.49 -25.96
N LEU A 225 -8.32 -20.24 -25.61
CA LEU A 225 -8.89 -20.22 -24.28
C LEU A 225 -7.91 -20.79 -23.24
N ASP A 226 -7.17 -21.84 -23.61
CA ASP A 226 -6.12 -22.42 -22.78
C ASP A 226 -4.94 -21.45 -22.57
N SER A 227 -4.62 -20.62 -23.56
CA SER A 227 -3.53 -19.62 -23.44
C SER A 227 -3.87 -18.45 -22.51
N MET A 228 -5.14 -18.28 -22.13
CA MET A 228 -5.60 -17.26 -21.16
C MET A 228 -6.06 -17.87 -19.82
N ASN A 229 -5.70 -19.12 -19.55
CA ASN A 229 -6.09 -19.83 -18.33
C ASN A 229 -5.61 -19.10 -17.05
N GLY A 230 -6.54 -18.84 -16.14
CA GLY A 230 -6.34 -18.08 -14.90
C GLY A 230 -6.61 -16.57 -15.02
N ALA A 231 -7.01 -16.08 -16.20
CA ALA A 231 -7.44 -14.69 -16.36
C ALA A 231 -8.84 -14.46 -15.76
N LEU A 232 -9.00 -13.32 -15.08
CA LEU A 232 -10.30 -12.84 -14.63
C LEU A 232 -10.99 -12.07 -15.75
N GLY A 233 -12.31 -12.14 -15.84
CA GLY A 233 -13.08 -11.37 -16.81
C GLY A 233 -14.27 -10.67 -16.20
N VAL A 234 -14.61 -9.51 -16.74
CA VAL A 234 -15.84 -8.78 -16.39
C VAL A 234 -16.77 -8.83 -17.60
N LYS A 235 -17.92 -9.49 -17.49
CA LYS A 235 -18.91 -9.56 -18.56
C LYS A 235 -20.28 -9.09 -18.08
N PHE A 236 -21.19 -8.78 -19.00
CA PHE A 236 -22.55 -8.41 -18.61
C PHE A 236 -23.30 -9.63 -18.09
N TYR A 237 -24.11 -9.41 -17.05
CA TYR A 237 -24.99 -10.45 -16.55
C TYR A 237 -26.27 -10.51 -17.39
N VAL A 238 -26.53 -11.68 -17.96
CA VAL A 238 -27.80 -12.00 -18.60
C VAL A 238 -28.63 -12.86 -17.63
N PRO A 239 -29.83 -12.41 -17.22
CA PRO A 239 -30.70 -13.21 -16.36
C PRO A 239 -31.09 -14.52 -17.04
N LYS A 240 -31.04 -15.63 -16.30
CA LYS A 240 -31.51 -16.92 -16.83
C LYS A 240 -33.02 -16.91 -16.95
N SER A 241 -33.54 -17.39 -18.09
CA SER A 241 -34.96 -17.60 -18.31
C SER A 241 -35.18 -18.81 -19.21
N LYS A 242 -36.38 -19.39 -19.15
CA LYS A 242 -36.73 -20.53 -20.00
C LYS A 242 -36.75 -20.13 -21.48
N GLU A 243 -37.20 -18.92 -21.77
CA GLU A 243 -37.24 -18.36 -23.12
C GLU A 243 -35.84 -18.23 -23.71
N LEU A 244 -34.85 -17.86 -22.89
CA LEU A 244 -33.46 -17.79 -23.30
C LEU A 244 -32.86 -19.17 -23.58
N ASP A 245 -33.16 -20.17 -22.73
CA ASP A 245 -32.69 -21.55 -22.93
C ASP A 245 -33.30 -22.14 -24.23
N ASP A 246 -34.61 -21.96 -24.43
CA ASP A 246 -35.32 -22.40 -25.63
C ASP A 246 -34.80 -21.68 -26.90
N PHE A 247 -34.54 -20.36 -26.81
CA PHE A 247 -33.93 -19.60 -27.90
C PHE A 247 -32.52 -20.08 -28.21
N THR A 248 -31.69 -20.31 -27.21
CA THR A 248 -30.30 -20.78 -27.38
C THR A 248 -30.27 -22.12 -28.10
N ALA A 249 -31.12 -23.07 -27.71
CA ALA A 249 -31.22 -24.37 -28.37
C ALA A 249 -31.65 -24.26 -29.85
N ARG A 250 -32.63 -23.39 -30.16
CA ARG A 250 -33.03 -23.12 -31.55
C ARG A 250 -31.93 -22.42 -32.34
N TRP A 251 -31.26 -21.47 -31.72
CA TRP A 251 -30.20 -20.68 -32.33
C TRP A 251 -29.01 -21.56 -32.71
N ASP A 252 -28.57 -22.45 -31.82
CA ASP A 252 -27.48 -23.39 -32.09
C ASP A 252 -27.81 -24.29 -33.30
N LYS A 253 -29.07 -24.74 -33.40
CA LYS A 253 -29.54 -25.54 -34.53
C LYS A 253 -29.54 -24.72 -35.83
N ARG A 254 -30.06 -23.49 -35.80
CA ARG A 254 -30.12 -22.61 -36.97
C ARG A 254 -28.74 -22.19 -37.44
N PHE A 255 -27.83 -21.86 -36.51
CA PHE A 255 -26.47 -21.47 -36.84
C PHE A 255 -25.72 -22.57 -37.58
N LYS A 256 -25.81 -23.83 -37.11
CA LYS A 256 -25.22 -24.99 -37.80
C LYS A 256 -25.82 -25.26 -39.19
N GLN A 257 -27.09 -24.93 -39.39
CA GLN A 257 -27.76 -25.08 -40.68
C GLN A 257 -27.34 -24.01 -41.68
N ASP A 258 -27.30 -22.75 -41.24
CA ASP A 258 -26.97 -21.60 -42.07
C ASP A 258 -25.46 -21.55 -42.39
N TYR A 259 -24.62 -22.05 -41.49
CA TYR A 259 -23.14 -22.00 -41.58
C TYR A 259 -22.51 -23.38 -41.29
N PRO A 260 -22.69 -24.39 -42.16
CA PRO A 260 -22.23 -25.76 -41.89
C PRO A 260 -20.71 -25.92 -41.90
N ASN A 261 -19.98 -25.00 -42.56
CA ASN A 261 -18.52 -25.03 -42.67
C ASN A 261 -17.82 -24.22 -41.57
N ASP A 262 -18.57 -23.45 -40.78
CA ASP A 262 -18.01 -22.63 -39.70
C ASP A 262 -17.89 -23.46 -38.42
N PRO A 263 -16.92 -23.15 -37.54
CA PRO A 263 -16.83 -23.77 -36.22
C PRO A 263 -18.13 -23.58 -35.43
N SER A 264 -18.46 -24.53 -34.57
CA SER A 264 -19.60 -24.38 -33.67
C SER A 264 -19.42 -23.13 -32.81
N ALA A 265 -20.28 -22.14 -33.01
CA ALA A 265 -20.32 -20.94 -32.18
C ALA A 265 -21.32 -21.12 -31.04
N GLN A 266 -21.06 -20.46 -29.91
CA GLN A 266 -22.04 -20.30 -28.83
C GLN A 266 -22.67 -18.91 -28.91
N LEU A 267 -23.95 -18.83 -28.56
CA LEU A 267 -24.68 -17.56 -28.48
C LEU A 267 -24.05 -16.63 -27.43
N GLY A 268 -23.42 -15.55 -27.89
CA GLY A 268 -22.86 -14.50 -27.03
C GLY A 268 -23.86 -13.39 -26.69
N THR A 269 -23.52 -12.57 -25.69
CA THR A 269 -24.35 -11.42 -25.22
C THR A 269 -24.72 -10.47 -26.35
N PHE A 270 -23.79 -10.19 -27.26
CA PHE A 270 -24.02 -9.32 -28.41
C PHE A 270 -25.11 -9.86 -29.37
N GLY A 271 -25.25 -11.18 -29.48
CA GLY A 271 -26.33 -11.79 -30.26
C GLY A 271 -27.70 -11.55 -29.65
N LEU A 272 -27.80 -11.63 -28.32
CA LEU A 272 -29.02 -11.35 -27.57
C LEU A 272 -29.43 -9.87 -27.69
N TRP A 273 -28.50 -8.94 -27.59
CA TRP A 273 -28.81 -7.53 -27.83
C TRP A 273 -29.22 -7.25 -29.27
N GLY A 274 -28.62 -7.94 -30.24
CA GLY A 274 -29.09 -7.90 -31.62
C GLY A 274 -30.56 -8.33 -31.76
N TYR A 275 -30.96 -9.39 -31.04
CA TYR A 275 -32.34 -9.85 -31.01
C TYR A 275 -33.28 -8.81 -30.41
N ASP A 276 -32.96 -8.30 -29.21
CA ASP A 276 -33.79 -7.31 -28.51
C ASP A 276 -33.84 -5.97 -29.28
N THR A 277 -32.76 -5.58 -29.97
CA THR A 277 -32.72 -4.39 -30.82
C THR A 277 -33.74 -4.46 -31.95
N ILE A 278 -33.88 -5.63 -32.59
CA ILE A 278 -34.85 -5.84 -33.67
C ILE A 278 -36.28 -5.76 -33.15
N TRP A 279 -36.54 -6.35 -31.97
CA TRP A 279 -37.83 -6.23 -31.30
C TRP A 279 -38.18 -4.78 -30.99
N ALA A 280 -37.22 -4.01 -30.46
CA ALA A 280 -37.41 -2.60 -30.16
C ALA A 280 -37.74 -1.79 -31.42
N LEU A 281 -36.98 -2.01 -32.51
CA LEU A 281 -37.16 -1.31 -33.78
C LEU A 281 -38.50 -1.67 -34.44
N ALA A 282 -38.88 -2.94 -34.47
CA ALA A 282 -40.12 -3.39 -35.10
C ALA A 282 -41.36 -2.82 -34.39
N GLN A 283 -41.37 -2.83 -33.05
CA GLN A 283 -42.44 -2.20 -32.26
C GLN A 283 -42.51 -0.69 -32.49
N ALA A 284 -41.36 0.00 -32.53
CA ALA A 284 -41.32 1.42 -32.82
C ALA A 284 -41.82 1.74 -34.24
N ALA A 285 -41.49 0.88 -35.22
CA ALA A 285 -41.92 1.05 -36.59
C ALA A 285 -43.44 0.92 -36.76
N GLU A 286 -44.06 -0.05 -36.07
CA GLU A 286 -45.53 -0.17 -36.05
C GLU A 286 -46.17 1.05 -35.39
N LYS A 287 -45.65 1.50 -34.24
CA LYS A 287 -46.19 2.63 -33.47
C LYS A 287 -46.18 3.95 -34.25
N VAL A 288 -45.13 4.21 -35.03
CA VAL A 288 -44.95 5.49 -35.74
C VAL A 288 -45.76 5.55 -37.05
N ASN A 289 -46.35 4.42 -37.49
CA ASN A 289 -47.14 4.29 -38.71
C ASN A 289 -46.41 4.84 -39.95
N MET A 290 -45.65 3.96 -40.62
CA MET A 290 -44.68 4.28 -41.68
C MET A 290 -45.28 4.82 -43.00
N VAL A 291 -46.59 5.02 -43.09
CA VAL A 291 -47.31 5.44 -44.31
C VAL A 291 -46.86 6.83 -44.82
N ASN A 292 -46.40 7.72 -43.92
CA ASN A 292 -45.96 9.08 -44.25
C ASN A 292 -44.42 9.25 -44.30
N ALA A 293 -43.65 8.16 -44.46
CA ALA A 293 -42.19 8.22 -44.48
C ALA A 293 -41.65 8.79 -45.81
N ILE A 294 -41.43 10.11 -45.87
CA ILE A 294 -40.90 10.82 -47.04
C ILE A 294 -39.44 11.21 -46.82
N PHE A 295 -38.62 11.06 -47.86
CA PHE A 295 -37.25 11.59 -47.92
C PHE A 295 -37.26 12.91 -48.70
N GLN A 296 -36.98 14.02 -48.02
CA GLN A 296 -36.84 15.33 -48.64
C GLN A 296 -35.46 15.43 -49.29
N LYS A 297 -35.42 15.48 -50.63
CA LYS A 297 -34.19 15.71 -51.37
C LYS A 297 -33.97 17.21 -51.53
N GLN A 298 -32.76 17.71 -51.27
CA GLN A 298 -32.41 19.08 -51.60
C GLN A 298 -32.44 19.24 -53.14
N GLN A 299 -33.39 20.04 -53.63
CA GLN A 299 -33.40 20.49 -55.02
C GLN A 299 -32.51 21.74 -55.14
N ASP A 300 -31.89 21.90 -56.32
CA ASP A 300 -31.29 23.14 -56.85
C ASP A 300 -29.76 23.35 -56.84
N LYS A 301 -28.93 22.34 -56.53
CA LYS A 301 -27.49 22.39 -56.89
C LYS A 301 -27.02 21.09 -57.55
N LYS A 302 -26.20 21.20 -58.62
CA LYS A 302 -25.43 20.06 -59.14
C LYS A 302 -24.55 19.57 -57.98
N PRO A 303 -24.80 18.36 -57.45
CA PRO A 303 -24.09 17.89 -56.27
C PRO A 303 -22.62 17.67 -56.63
N SER A 304 -21.72 18.23 -55.82
CA SER A 304 -20.27 18.08 -56.00
C SER A 304 -19.76 16.76 -55.41
N THR A 305 -20.51 16.18 -54.46
CA THR A 305 -20.19 14.92 -53.78
C THR A 305 -21.42 14.04 -53.60
N CYS A 306 -21.22 12.73 -53.39
CA CYS A 306 -22.31 11.79 -53.12
C CYS A 306 -23.06 12.12 -51.81
N PHE A 307 -22.41 12.76 -50.84
CA PHE A 307 -22.99 13.12 -49.54
C PHE A 307 -23.98 14.28 -49.59
N GLU A 308 -23.92 15.15 -50.61
CA GLU A 308 -24.88 16.25 -50.80
C GLU A 308 -26.21 15.76 -51.40
N THR A 309 -26.22 14.53 -51.94
CA THR A 309 -27.43 13.92 -52.52
C THR A 309 -28.26 13.13 -51.52
N LEU A 310 -27.84 13.05 -50.26
CA LEU A 310 -28.58 12.31 -49.23
C LEU A 310 -29.87 13.05 -48.87
N GLY A 311 -31.00 12.35 -48.96
CA GLY A 311 -32.29 12.88 -48.54
C GLY A 311 -32.40 12.94 -47.02
N ILE A 312 -33.16 13.92 -46.52
CA ILE A 312 -33.49 14.06 -45.10
C ILE A 312 -34.76 13.27 -44.80
N SER A 313 -34.68 12.34 -43.84
CA SER A 313 -35.79 11.52 -43.39
C SER A 313 -36.72 12.29 -42.45
N THR A 314 -37.95 12.52 -42.88
CA THR A 314 -38.97 13.22 -42.07
C THR A 314 -39.47 12.41 -40.88
N ILE A 315 -39.27 11.09 -40.88
CA ILE A 315 -39.78 10.16 -39.86
C ILE A 315 -38.73 9.80 -38.80
N GLY A 316 -37.45 10.08 -39.07
CA GLY A 316 -36.34 9.71 -38.19
C GLY A 316 -36.48 10.17 -36.74
N PRO A 317 -36.78 11.46 -36.46
CA PRO A 317 -36.99 11.94 -35.10
C PRO A 317 -38.11 11.18 -34.36
N LYS A 318 -39.26 10.97 -35.03
CA LYS A 318 -40.39 10.23 -34.45
C LYS A 318 -40.03 8.78 -34.17
N LEU A 319 -39.25 8.16 -35.05
CA LEU A 319 -38.77 6.79 -34.88
C LEU A 319 -37.82 6.67 -33.69
N ILE A 320 -36.89 7.62 -33.51
CA ILE A 320 -36.02 7.68 -32.34
C ILE A 320 -36.85 7.81 -31.05
N ASP A 321 -37.81 8.75 -31.01
CA ASP A 321 -38.65 8.94 -29.84
C ASP A 321 -39.44 7.67 -29.50
N ALA A 322 -39.97 6.97 -30.51
CA ALA A 322 -40.67 5.71 -30.31
C ALA A 322 -39.76 4.59 -29.80
N ILE A 323 -38.51 4.50 -30.28
CA ILE A 323 -37.52 3.53 -29.79
C ILE A 323 -37.16 3.83 -28.34
N LEU A 324 -36.88 5.10 -27.99
CA LEU A 324 -36.50 5.51 -26.64
C LEU A 324 -37.62 5.35 -25.61
N GLN A 325 -38.88 5.48 -26.03
CA GLN A 325 -40.04 5.22 -25.19
C GLN A 325 -40.32 3.73 -25.00
N ASN A 326 -39.72 2.87 -25.82
CA ASN A 326 -39.99 1.43 -25.75
C ASN A 326 -39.23 0.78 -24.60
N LYS A 327 -39.99 0.16 -23.68
CA LYS A 327 -39.47 -0.54 -22.52
C LYS A 327 -40.14 -1.89 -22.43
N PHE A 328 -39.34 -2.94 -22.49
CA PHE A 328 -39.81 -4.31 -22.41
C PHE A 328 -38.73 -5.21 -21.83
N ARG A 329 -39.13 -6.42 -21.43
CA ARG A 329 -38.21 -7.46 -21.01
C ARG A 329 -37.89 -8.34 -22.21
N GLY A 330 -36.66 -8.25 -22.70
CA GLY A 330 -36.12 -9.04 -23.81
C GLY A 330 -35.38 -10.29 -23.33
N LEU A 331 -34.68 -10.95 -24.24
CA LEU A 331 -33.87 -12.14 -23.93
C LEU A 331 -32.61 -11.78 -23.13
N SER A 332 -32.09 -10.56 -23.28
CA SER A 332 -30.91 -10.08 -22.53
C SER A 332 -31.24 -9.51 -21.15
N GLY A 333 -32.54 -9.36 -20.81
CA GLY A 333 -33.01 -8.71 -19.59
C GLY A 333 -33.92 -7.52 -19.88
N ASP A 334 -33.88 -6.50 -19.02
CA ASP A 334 -34.67 -5.29 -19.21
C ASP A 334 -34.05 -4.39 -20.30
N PHE A 335 -34.82 -4.10 -21.34
CA PHE A 335 -34.42 -3.21 -22.43
C PHE A 335 -34.93 -1.78 -22.15
N ASP A 336 -34.02 -0.88 -21.77
CA ASP A 336 -34.31 0.55 -21.52
C ASP A 336 -33.16 1.43 -22.05
N LEU A 337 -33.41 2.18 -23.12
CA LEU A 337 -32.42 3.06 -23.77
C LEU A 337 -32.44 4.49 -23.21
N LYS A 338 -32.37 4.65 -21.89
CA LYS A 338 -32.23 5.98 -21.27
C LYS A 338 -30.97 6.68 -21.79
N ASN A 339 -31.08 7.98 -22.04
CA ASN A 339 -29.98 8.78 -22.59
C ASN A 339 -29.38 8.18 -23.87
N LYS A 340 -30.20 7.51 -24.70
CA LYS A 340 -29.82 6.88 -25.97
C LYS A 340 -28.84 5.70 -25.83
N GLN A 341 -28.71 5.11 -24.64
CA GLN A 341 -27.89 3.93 -24.43
C GLN A 341 -28.55 2.93 -23.48
N LEU A 342 -28.25 1.63 -23.68
CA LEU A 342 -28.72 0.57 -22.79
C LEU A 342 -28.10 0.73 -21.40
N GLN A 343 -28.92 0.68 -20.36
CA GLN A 343 -28.47 0.83 -18.98
C GLN A 343 -28.03 -0.52 -18.41
N PRO A 344 -26.78 -0.67 -17.94
CA PRO A 344 -26.34 -1.89 -17.28
C PRO A 344 -26.81 -1.88 -15.82
N SER A 345 -27.34 -3.02 -15.35
CA SER A 345 -27.70 -3.20 -13.94
C SER A 345 -26.67 -4.01 -13.17
N THR A 346 -26.03 -4.98 -13.83
CA THR A 346 -25.22 -6.01 -13.15
C THR A 346 -24.11 -6.54 -14.06
N PHE A 347 -22.91 -6.67 -13.51
CA PHE A 347 -21.79 -7.37 -14.13
C PHE A 347 -21.57 -8.72 -13.47
N GLN A 348 -21.22 -9.73 -14.25
CA GLN A 348 -20.75 -11.02 -13.76
C GLN A 348 -19.24 -11.08 -13.87
N ILE A 349 -18.59 -11.44 -12.77
CA ILE A 349 -17.16 -11.66 -12.72
C ILE A 349 -16.93 -13.14 -13.00
N ILE A 350 -16.06 -13.44 -13.97
CA ILE A 350 -15.73 -14.79 -14.40
C ILE A 350 -14.25 -15.07 -14.19
N ASN A 351 -13.92 -16.33 -14.03
CA ASN A 351 -12.55 -16.85 -14.09
C ASN A 351 -12.44 -17.81 -15.28
N VAL A 352 -11.41 -17.63 -16.12
CA VAL A 352 -11.18 -18.48 -17.30
C VAL A 352 -10.38 -19.69 -16.88
N VAL A 353 -11.02 -20.86 -16.85
CA VAL A 353 -10.41 -22.11 -16.35
C VAL A 353 -10.90 -23.34 -17.11
N GLY A 354 -9.99 -24.27 -17.38
CA GLY A 354 -10.32 -25.62 -17.85
C GLY A 354 -11.06 -25.66 -19.18
N GLY A 355 -10.65 -24.83 -20.16
CA GLY A 355 -11.30 -24.77 -21.47
C GLY A 355 -12.69 -24.12 -21.44
N GLY A 356 -13.00 -23.32 -20.42
CA GLY A 356 -14.27 -22.59 -20.27
C GLY A 356 -14.13 -21.35 -19.39
N SER A 357 -15.28 -20.77 -19.02
CA SER A 357 -15.35 -19.72 -18.00
C SER A 357 -16.31 -20.11 -16.87
N GLN A 358 -15.90 -19.81 -15.64
CA GLN A 358 -16.70 -20.04 -14.44
C GLN A 358 -17.08 -18.70 -13.80
N GLY A 359 -18.36 -18.50 -13.48
CA GLY A 359 -18.81 -17.33 -12.72
C GLY A 359 -18.35 -17.41 -11.26
N ILE A 360 -17.60 -16.40 -10.80
CA ILE A 360 -17.08 -16.34 -9.42
C ILE A 360 -17.80 -15.33 -8.53
N GLY A 361 -18.56 -14.40 -9.12
CA GLY A 361 -19.40 -13.46 -8.39
C GLY A 361 -20.01 -12.42 -9.31
N PHE A 362 -20.57 -11.37 -8.70
CA PHE A 362 -21.27 -10.30 -9.39
C PHE A 362 -20.81 -8.95 -8.86
N TRP A 363 -21.01 -7.92 -9.67
CA TRP A 363 -20.85 -6.53 -9.24
C TRP A 363 -22.12 -5.74 -9.59
N THR A 364 -22.56 -4.92 -8.65
CA THR A 364 -23.67 -3.96 -8.84
C THR A 364 -23.27 -2.59 -8.32
N ALA A 365 -23.78 -1.53 -8.93
CA ALA A 365 -23.48 -0.16 -8.51
C ALA A 365 -23.90 0.12 -7.04
N LYS A 366 -24.91 -0.60 -6.52
CA LYS A 366 -25.43 -0.40 -5.17
C LYS A 366 -24.63 -1.14 -4.09
N HIS A 367 -24.16 -2.37 -4.37
CA HIS A 367 -23.56 -3.23 -3.35
C HIS A 367 -22.06 -3.50 -3.58
N GLY A 368 -21.49 -3.05 -4.69
CA GLY A 368 -20.12 -3.42 -5.07
C GLY A 368 -20.04 -4.89 -5.46
N ILE A 369 -18.97 -5.57 -5.05
CA ILE A 369 -18.71 -6.99 -5.35
C ILE A 369 -19.48 -7.86 -4.36
N ILE A 370 -20.28 -8.79 -4.88
CA ILE A 370 -21.12 -9.72 -4.12
C ILE A 370 -21.04 -11.13 -4.70
N ARG A 371 -21.20 -12.14 -3.85
CA ARG A 371 -21.12 -13.55 -4.29
C ARG A 371 -22.36 -14.02 -5.05
N THR A 372 -23.55 -13.61 -4.60
CA THR A 372 -24.85 -14.05 -5.12
C THR A 372 -25.82 -12.88 -5.20
N LEU A 373 -26.68 -12.85 -6.22
CA LEU A 373 -27.68 -11.79 -6.39
C LEU A 373 -28.87 -11.90 -5.42
N ASP A 374 -29.15 -13.11 -4.92
CA ASP A 374 -30.24 -13.37 -3.96
C ASP A 374 -29.77 -13.13 -2.52
N GLN A 375 -29.74 -11.88 -2.05
CA GLN A 375 -29.56 -11.61 -0.62
C GLN A 375 -30.48 -10.50 -0.11
N ASN A 376 -31.60 -10.93 0.49
CA ASN A 376 -32.23 -10.30 1.66
C ASN A 376 -31.41 -10.56 2.95
N ALA A 377 -30.09 -10.75 2.84
CA ALA A 377 -29.23 -11.05 3.98
C ALA A 377 -28.70 -9.75 4.60
N SER A 378 -29.23 -9.49 5.80
CA SER A 378 -28.69 -8.68 6.88
C SER A 378 -27.23 -8.21 6.74
N LYS A 379 -27.07 -6.89 6.94
CA LYS A 379 -25.86 -6.23 7.43
C LYS A 379 -25.08 -7.09 8.44
N THR A 380 -23.87 -7.50 8.07
CA THR A 380 -22.72 -7.55 8.98
C THR A 380 -21.47 -7.24 8.17
N THR A 381 -21.20 -5.95 7.99
CA THR A 381 -19.91 -5.44 7.54
C THR A 381 -18.87 -5.72 8.62
N ASN A 382 -18.17 -6.86 8.50
CA ASN A 382 -16.84 -6.97 9.09
C ASN A 382 -15.88 -6.34 8.09
N ALA A 383 -15.36 -5.16 8.44
CA ALA A 383 -14.49 -4.34 7.61
C ALA A 383 -13.10 -4.97 7.31
N ASN A 384 -12.88 -6.23 7.68
CA ASN A 384 -11.58 -6.92 7.61
C ASN A 384 -11.75 -8.40 7.22
N SER A 385 -12.11 -8.74 5.97
CA SER A 385 -11.64 -9.99 5.33
C SER A 385 -12.27 -10.19 3.94
N MET A 386 -11.41 -10.23 2.92
CA MET A 386 -11.60 -10.85 1.59
C MET A 386 -12.79 -10.40 0.72
N LEU A 387 -12.49 -10.16 -0.56
CA LEU A 387 -13.49 -10.07 -1.62
C LEU A 387 -14.51 -11.22 -1.50
N GLU A 388 -15.81 -10.90 -1.54
CA GLU A 388 -16.90 -11.89 -1.53
C GLU A 388 -17.04 -12.62 -2.89
N LEU A 389 -15.97 -13.25 -3.34
CA LEU A 389 -15.91 -14.04 -4.57
C LEU A 389 -15.70 -15.51 -4.25
N ASN A 390 -16.18 -16.38 -5.14
CA ASN A 390 -15.73 -17.78 -5.15
C ASN A 390 -14.21 -17.84 -5.37
N PRO A 391 -13.53 -18.91 -4.89
CA PRO A 391 -12.09 -19.05 -5.05
C PRO A 391 -11.63 -18.85 -6.49
N VAL A 392 -10.61 -18.01 -6.66
CA VAL A 392 -10.01 -17.72 -7.96
C VAL A 392 -8.80 -18.62 -8.16
N ILE A 393 -8.73 -19.21 -9.35
CA ILE A 393 -7.54 -19.91 -9.84
C ILE A 393 -6.82 -18.93 -10.75
N TRP A 394 -5.61 -18.56 -10.36
CA TRP A 394 -4.74 -17.62 -11.06
C TRP A 394 -3.89 -18.33 -12.11
N PRO A 395 -3.20 -17.59 -13.00
CA PRO A 395 -2.25 -18.17 -13.94
C PRO A 395 -1.21 -19.04 -13.20
N GLY A 396 -0.71 -20.08 -13.86
CA GLY A 396 0.07 -21.14 -13.19
C GLY A 396 -0.76 -22.13 -12.36
N LYS A 397 -2.11 -22.04 -12.38
CA LYS A 397 -3.04 -22.93 -11.67
C LYS A 397 -2.91 -22.88 -10.14
N VAL A 398 -2.64 -21.69 -9.60
CA VAL A 398 -2.49 -21.46 -8.16
C VAL A 398 -3.72 -20.76 -7.58
N TYR A 399 -4.00 -20.97 -6.29
CA TYR A 399 -5.06 -20.25 -5.56
C TYR A 399 -4.56 -18.99 -4.84
N VAL A 400 -3.24 -18.79 -4.83
CA VAL A 400 -2.60 -17.65 -4.17
C VAL A 400 -2.73 -16.43 -5.08
N VAL A 401 -3.21 -15.31 -4.53
CA VAL A 401 -3.33 -14.05 -5.26
C VAL A 401 -1.93 -13.56 -5.67
N PRO A 402 -1.68 -13.31 -6.97
CA PRO A 402 -0.42 -12.75 -7.42
C PRO A 402 -0.14 -11.42 -6.73
N LYS A 403 1.10 -11.20 -6.30
CA LYS A 403 1.52 -9.93 -5.70
C LYS A 403 1.25 -8.72 -6.63
N GLY A 404 1.17 -8.96 -7.93
CA GLY A 404 0.90 -7.94 -8.94
C GLY A 404 2.12 -7.12 -9.34
N TRP A 405 3.29 -7.46 -8.82
CA TRP A 405 4.56 -6.84 -9.18
C TRP A 405 5.71 -7.83 -8.97
N GLN A 406 6.81 -7.57 -9.66
CA GLN A 406 8.09 -8.23 -9.50
C GLN A 406 9.19 -7.17 -9.48
N ILE A 407 10.32 -7.48 -8.87
CA ILE A 407 11.50 -6.66 -8.99
C ILE A 407 11.88 -6.58 -10.49
N PRO A 408 11.95 -5.37 -11.08
CA PRO A 408 12.33 -5.22 -12.48
C PRO A 408 13.79 -5.66 -12.70
N THR A 409 14.03 -6.42 -13.77
CA THR A 409 15.39 -6.83 -14.18
C THR A 409 16.28 -5.68 -14.63
N ASN A 410 15.70 -4.51 -14.94
CA ASN A 410 16.40 -3.32 -15.44
C ASN A 410 15.89 -2.00 -14.81
N GLY A 411 15.28 -2.07 -13.61
CA GLY A 411 14.72 -0.89 -12.95
C GLY A 411 15.79 0.09 -12.47
N LYS A 412 15.44 1.38 -12.42
CA LYS A 412 16.27 2.42 -11.82
C LYS A 412 16.53 2.06 -10.35
N LYS A 413 17.80 1.81 -10.00
CA LYS A 413 18.21 1.53 -8.62
C LYS A 413 18.06 2.79 -7.78
N LEU A 414 17.63 2.62 -6.53
CA LEU A 414 17.66 3.68 -5.54
C LEU A 414 19.12 4.04 -5.25
N ARG A 415 19.51 5.30 -5.49
CA ARG A 415 20.87 5.78 -5.19
C ARG A 415 20.94 6.17 -3.73
N VAL A 416 21.57 5.32 -2.94
CA VAL A 416 21.70 5.49 -1.50
C VAL A 416 23.03 6.18 -1.22
N GLY A 417 22.97 7.45 -0.84
CA GLY A 417 24.13 8.23 -0.43
C GLY A 417 24.70 7.69 0.88
N VAL A 418 25.99 7.38 0.91
CA VAL A 418 26.72 6.91 2.09
C VAL A 418 28.00 7.70 2.30
N ARG A 419 28.43 7.83 3.56
CA ARG A 419 29.65 8.55 3.93
C ARG A 419 30.43 7.78 5.00
N THR A 420 31.74 7.94 5.10
CA THR A 420 32.46 7.41 6.28
C THR A 420 32.24 8.31 7.49
N SER A 421 31.78 7.72 8.60
CA SER A 421 31.64 8.41 9.88
C SER A 421 33.01 8.62 10.55
N GLY A 422 33.10 9.58 11.47
CA GLY A 422 34.23 9.66 12.41
C GLY A 422 34.36 8.43 13.31
N TYR A 423 33.29 7.62 13.39
CA TYR A 423 33.18 6.39 14.15
C TYR A 423 32.86 5.22 13.21
N PRO A 424 33.87 4.42 12.83
CA PRO A 424 33.69 3.30 11.89
C PRO A 424 32.63 2.28 12.32
N GLU A 425 32.33 2.18 13.63
CA GLU A 425 31.28 1.31 14.16
C GLU A 425 29.88 1.72 13.69
N PHE A 426 29.63 3.01 13.45
CA PHE A 426 28.36 3.50 12.92
C PHE A 426 28.28 3.39 11.42
N MET A 427 29.32 3.82 10.72
CA MET A 427 29.37 3.77 9.26
C MET A 427 30.80 3.84 8.73
N LYS A 428 31.20 2.81 8.00
CA LYS A 428 32.45 2.72 7.26
C LYS A 428 32.14 2.46 5.80
N VAL A 429 32.64 3.33 4.93
CA VAL A 429 32.50 3.19 3.48
C VAL A 429 33.85 2.83 2.89
N GLU A 430 33.89 1.77 2.11
CA GLU A 430 35.05 1.30 1.37
C GLU A 430 34.73 1.28 -0.12
N ARG A 431 35.73 1.55 -0.95
CA ARG A 431 35.63 1.36 -2.39
C ARG A 431 36.52 0.21 -2.79
N ASP A 432 35.95 -0.73 -3.51
CA ASP A 432 36.71 -1.80 -4.12
C ASP A 432 37.65 -1.18 -5.18
N PRO A 433 38.98 -1.33 -5.03
CA PRO A 433 39.96 -0.74 -5.93
C PRO A 433 39.90 -1.28 -7.37
N ILE A 434 39.27 -2.44 -7.60
CA ILE A 434 39.19 -3.09 -8.92
C ILE A 434 37.87 -2.75 -9.60
N THR A 435 36.75 -2.89 -8.89
CA THR A 435 35.41 -2.71 -9.47
C THR A 435 34.87 -1.28 -9.32
N ASN A 436 35.52 -0.45 -8.51
CA ASN A 436 35.04 0.87 -8.07
C ASN A 436 33.65 0.82 -7.40
N ALA A 437 33.21 -0.38 -6.98
CA ALA A 437 31.96 -0.57 -6.25
C ALA A 437 32.11 -0.01 -4.84
N THR A 438 31.11 0.73 -4.38
CA THR A 438 31.06 1.25 -3.02
C THR A 438 30.38 0.21 -2.13
N THR A 439 31.08 -0.21 -1.07
CA THR A 439 30.52 -1.04 0.00
C THR A 439 30.45 -0.21 1.28
N ALA A 440 29.35 -0.37 2.01
CA ALA A 440 29.14 0.31 3.29
C ALA A 440 28.84 -0.72 4.36
N THR A 441 29.40 -0.54 5.55
CA THR A 441 29.21 -1.41 6.72
C THR A 441 29.05 -0.57 7.99
N GLY A 442 28.42 -1.13 9.02
CA GLY A 442 28.22 -0.47 10.32
C GLY A 442 26.76 -0.42 10.75
N TYR A 443 26.52 0.03 11.98
CA TYR A 443 25.20 -0.02 12.61
C TYR A 443 24.09 0.66 11.79
N ALA A 444 24.36 1.79 11.15
CA ALA A 444 23.36 2.50 10.35
C ALA A 444 22.94 1.70 9.09
N ILE A 445 23.88 0.96 8.50
CA ILE A 445 23.63 0.08 7.35
C ILE A 445 22.83 -1.14 7.79
N ASP A 446 23.21 -1.77 8.91
CA ASP A 446 22.50 -2.94 9.43
C ASP A 446 21.01 -2.61 9.71
N VAL A 447 20.74 -1.45 10.31
CA VAL A 447 19.36 -0.97 10.55
C VAL A 447 18.62 -0.75 9.23
N PHE A 448 19.26 -0.11 8.25
CA PHE A 448 18.64 0.14 6.95
C PHE A 448 18.30 -1.16 6.21
N GLU A 449 19.24 -2.11 6.16
CA GLU A 449 19.02 -3.38 5.48
C GLU A 449 17.96 -4.23 6.18
N GLU A 450 17.87 -4.19 7.51
CA GLU A 450 16.82 -4.88 8.25
C GLU A 450 15.44 -4.24 8.01
N VAL A 451 15.37 -2.91 7.90
CA VAL A 451 14.16 -2.21 7.45
C VAL A 451 13.76 -2.67 6.05
N LEU A 452 14.72 -2.75 5.12
CA LEU A 452 14.44 -3.24 3.76
C LEU A 452 13.95 -4.69 3.74
N ARG A 453 14.46 -5.57 4.60
CA ARG A 453 13.98 -6.95 4.76
C ARG A 453 12.56 -7.03 5.32
N GLY A 454 12.18 -6.07 6.18
CA GLY A 454 10.85 -5.99 6.76
C GLY A 454 9.77 -5.43 5.82
N LEU A 455 10.16 -4.83 4.69
CA LEU A 455 9.21 -4.32 3.71
C LEU A 455 8.50 -5.47 2.97
N PRO A 456 7.20 -5.35 2.65
CA PRO A 456 6.49 -6.34 1.85
C PRO A 456 6.96 -6.36 0.38
N TYR A 457 7.87 -5.46 0.01
CA TYR A 457 8.49 -5.32 -1.30
C TYR A 457 10.01 -5.14 -1.19
N ALA A 458 10.74 -5.70 -2.17
CA ALA A 458 12.19 -5.62 -2.21
C ALA A 458 12.64 -4.42 -3.06
N ILE A 459 13.47 -3.56 -2.48
CA ILE A 459 14.02 -2.37 -3.14
C ILE A 459 15.39 -2.71 -3.70
N HIS A 460 15.63 -2.42 -4.99
CA HIS A 460 16.98 -2.45 -5.57
C HIS A 460 17.66 -1.12 -5.32
N TYR A 461 18.79 -1.15 -4.63
CA TYR A 461 19.58 0.01 -4.30
C TYR A 461 21.03 -0.18 -4.70
N GLU A 462 21.74 0.93 -4.85
CA GLU A 462 23.20 0.95 -4.92
C GLU A 462 23.73 2.01 -3.97
N TYR A 463 24.82 1.69 -3.29
CA TYR A 463 25.52 2.65 -2.45
C TYR A 463 26.36 3.57 -3.32
N VAL A 464 26.25 4.88 -3.09
CA VAL A 464 27.03 5.91 -3.76
C VAL A 464 27.77 6.72 -2.70
N ALA A 465 29.09 6.60 -2.66
CA ALA A 465 29.91 7.29 -1.68
C ALA A 465 29.96 8.80 -1.91
N PHE A 466 29.88 9.56 -0.82
CA PHE A 466 30.07 11.00 -0.79
C PHE A 466 31.53 11.36 -0.47
N ASP A 467 32.30 11.64 -1.52
CA ASP A 467 33.75 11.87 -1.46
C ASP A 467 34.11 13.34 -1.65
N HIS A 468 33.75 14.18 -0.69
CA HIS A 468 34.25 15.55 -0.63
C HIS A 468 35.07 15.75 0.65
N GLU A 469 36.39 15.84 0.48
CA GLU A 469 37.32 16.14 1.57
C GLU A 469 36.94 17.48 2.22
N GLY A 470 36.74 17.48 3.54
CA GLY A 470 36.37 18.67 4.30
C GLY A 470 34.90 19.10 4.21
N ALA A 471 34.06 18.39 3.44
CA ALA A 471 32.62 18.71 3.37
C ALA A 471 31.90 18.38 4.68
N SER A 472 30.88 19.17 5.01
CA SER A 472 30.08 19.01 6.21
C SER A 472 28.93 18.01 6.00
N TYR A 473 28.33 17.53 7.09
CA TYR A 473 27.08 16.77 7.00
C TYR A 473 25.93 17.59 6.40
N ASN A 474 25.97 18.92 6.46
CA ASN A 474 24.95 19.73 5.80
C ASN A 474 25.07 19.62 4.28
N ASP A 475 26.29 19.60 3.75
CA ASP A 475 26.55 19.46 2.31
C ASP A 475 26.11 18.08 1.81
N PHE A 476 26.39 17.03 2.61
CA PHE A 476 25.93 15.67 2.31
C PHE A 476 24.40 15.57 2.25
N VAL A 477 23.71 16.11 3.26
CA VAL A 477 22.24 16.12 3.30
C VAL A 477 21.66 16.98 2.17
N TYR A 478 22.33 18.07 1.79
CA TYR A 478 21.90 18.93 0.68
C TYR A 478 21.96 18.22 -0.68
N GLN A 479 22.80 17.20 -0.86
CA GLN A 479 22.81 16.39 -2.10
C GLN A 479 21.51 15.61 -2.32
N VAL A 480 20.77 15.28 -1.25
CA VAL A 480 19.45 14.64 -1.35
C VAL A 480 18.44 15.63 -1.91
N HIS A 481 18.45 16.88 -1.42
CA HIS A 481 17.61 17.96 -1.97
C HIS A 481 17.87 18.23 -3.46
N LEU A 482 19.14 18.15 -3.88
CA LEU A 482 19.54 18.27 -5.29
C LEU A 482 19.22 17.01 -6.14
N ARG A 483 18.62 15.97 -5.54
CA ARG A 483 18.30 14.67 -6.17
C ARG A 483 19.51 13.95 -6.77
N VAL A 484 20.69 14.19 -6.22
CA VAL A 484 21.91 13.43 -6.54
C VAL A 484 21.81 12.05 -5.88
N TYR A 485 21.35 12.01 -4.63
CA TYR A 485 20.94 10.80 -3.92
C TYR A 485 19.42 10.79 -3.77
N ASP A 486 18.84 9.59 -3.79
CA ASP A 486 17.40 9.43 -3.56
C ASP A 486 17.12 9.23 -2.05
N VAL A 487 18.09 8.70 -1.30
CA VAL A 487 18.09 8.58 0.17
C VAL A 487 19.52 8.77 0.67
N ALA A 488 19.72 9.36 1.85
CA ALA A 488 21.02 9.36 2.52
C ALA A 488 20.97 8.64 3.87
N ILE A 489 21.97 7.79 4.10
CA ILE A 489 22.11 6.97 5.30
C ILE A 489 23.38 7.38 6.03
N GLY A 490 23.27 7.40 7.35
CA GLY A 490 24.40 7.58 8.23
C GLY A 490 23.99 8.04 9.61
N ASP A 491 25.00 8.36 10.41
CA ASP A 491 24.88 9.05 11.69
C ASP A 491 24.48 10.54 11.52
N ILE A 492 23.40 10.77 10.80
CA ILE A 492 22.89 12.09 10.45
C ILE A 492 21.96 12.55 11.57
N THR A 493 22.44 13.47 12.41
CA THR A 493 21.61 14.12 13.43
C THR A 493 20.48 14.92 12.79
N ILE A 494 19.25 14.71 13.26
CA ILE A 494 18.08 15.48 12.83
C ILE A 494 18.22 16.90 13.41
N ARG A 495 18.21 17.92 12.54
CA ARG A 495 18.34 19.34 12.93
C ARG A 495 17.35 20.21 12.18
N TYR A 496 16.86 21.26 12.85
CA TYR A 496 15.91 22.21 12.30
C TYR A 496 16.38 22.87 10.99
N ASN A 497 17.68 23.15 10.84
CA ASN A 497 18.19 23.73 9.59
C ASN A 497 18.06 22.75 8.41
N ARG A 498 18.22 21.44 8.63
CA ARG A 498 18.12 20.39 7.60
C ARG A 498 16.68 20.09 7.23
N THR A 499 15.76 20.09 8.20
CA THR A 499 14.33 19.83 7.98
C THR A 499 13.64 20.89 7.10
N SER A 500 14.31 22.00 6.78
CA SER A 500 13.76 23.01 5.87
C SER A 500 13.81 22.61 4.39
N TYR A 501 14.62 21.61 4.02
CA TYR A 501 14.83 21.22 2.62
C TYR A 501 14.91 19.71 2.37
N VAL A 502 14.87 18.88 3.41
CA VAL A 502 14.76 17.41 3.33
C VAL A 502 13.80 16.88 4.39
N ASP A 503 13.25 15.69 4.16
CA ASP A 503 12.45 14.96 5.13
C ASP A 503 13.32 13.93 5.87
N PHE A 504 12.96 13.65 7.13
CA PHE A 504 13.65 12.68 7.97
C PHE A 504 12.71 11.56 8.42
N THR A 505 13.26 10.37 8.59
CA THR A 505 12.59 9.29 9.32
C THR A 505 12.52 9.60 10.82
N LEU A 506 11.76 8.79 11.56
CA LEU A 506 11.90 8.75 13.01
C LEU A 506 13.34 8.37 13.39
N PRO A 507 13.87 8.90 14.49
CA PRO A 507 15.22 8.62 14.92
C PRO A 507 15.35 7.14 15.31
N TYR A 508 16.41 6.49 14.84
CA TYR A 508 16.72 5.09 15.17
C TYR A 508 17.78 4.95 16.28
N THR A 509 18.27 6.09 16.82
CA THR A 509 19.18 6.13 17.96
C THR A 509 18.64 7.03 19.09
N GLU A 510 19.25 6.89 20.27
CA GLU A 510 18.94 7.76 21.40
C GLU A 510 19.29 9.22 21.12
N SER A 511 18.41 10.08 21.62
CA SER A 511 18.45 11.53 21.45
C SER A 511 19.21 12.19 22.59
N GLY A 512 20.01 13.21 22.30
CA GLY A 512 20.62 14.09 23.28
C GLY A 512 22.14 14.23 23.19
N VAL A 513 22.62 15.34 23.77
CA VAL A 513 24.03 15.62 24.01
C VAL A 513 24.29 15.48 25.50
N ALA A 514 25.37 14.79 25.87
CA ALA A 514 25.77 14.58 27.26
C ALA A 514 27.27 14.83 27.41
N MET A 515 27.77 14.74 28.65
CA MET A 515 29.19 14.88 28.95
C MET A 515 29.80 13.59 29.48
N ILE A 516 31.01 13.29 29.04
CA ILE A 516 31.89 12.26 29.61
C ILE A 516 32.75 12.93 30.66
N VAL A 517 32.75 12.36 31.86
CA VAL A 517 33.55 12.84 32.99
C VAL A 517 34.31 11.69 33.65
N PRO A 518 35.52 11.94 34.18
CA PRO A 518 36.21 10.95 35.00
C PRO A 518 35.41 10.64 36.27
N VAL A 519 35.45 9.38 36.70
CA VAL A 519 34.88 8.94 37.97
C VAL A 519 35.86 9.29 39.09
N LYS A 520 35.34 9.78 40.22
CA LYS A 520 36.15 9.96 41.43
C LYS A 520 36.58 8.59 41.94
N ASP A 521 37.88 8.34 41.93
CA ASP A 521 38.47 7.16 42.56
C ASP A 521 38.36 7.31 44.08
N ASP A 522 37.41 6.62 44.70
CA ASP A 522 37.26 6.54 46.16
C ASP A 522 38.31 5.55 46.71
N THR A 523 39.58 5.86 46.48
CA THR A 523 40.75 5.03 46.85
C THR A 523 40.99 4.97 48.36
N ASN A 524 40.21 5.70 49.17
CA ASN A 524 40.14 5.47 50.60
C ASN A 524 39.16 4.33 50.88
N LYS A 525 39.71 3.12 51.01
CA LYS A 525 39.05 1.99 51.70
C LYS A 525 38.63 2.45 53.10
N ASN A 526 37.43 3.01 53.23
CA ASN A 526 36.90 3.52 54.49
C ASN A 526 36.83 2.37 55.50
N THR A 527 37.80 2.30 56.41
CA THR A 527 37.86 1.30 57.48
C THR A 527 36.63 1.36 58.41
N TRP A 528 35.85 2.45 58.33
CA TRP A 528 34.64 2.74 59.11
C TRP A 528 33.32 2.53 58.34
N VAL A 529 33.32 1.78 57.22
CA VAL A 529 32.09 1.48 56.45
C VAL A 529 30.99 0.85 57.32
N PHE A 530 31.35 0.13 58.39
CA PHE A 530 30.38 -0.50 59.31
C PHE A 530 29.56 0.50 60.15
N LEU A 531 29.96 1.77 60.28
CA LEU A 531 29.17 2.79 61.01
C LEU A 531 28.17 3.54 60.11
N LYS A 532 28.37 3.53 58.79
CA LYS A 532 27.51 4.20 57.79
C LYS A 532 26.06 3.70 57.69
N PRO A 533 25.70 2.43 57.97
CA PRO A 533 24.35 1.92 57.74
C PRO A 533 23.26 2.51 58.65
N LEU A 534 23.62 3.13 59.77
CA LEU A 534 22.66 3.79 60.67
C LEU A 534 23.10 5.25 60.87
N THR A 535 22.14 6.16 60.96
CA THR A 535 22.43 7.56 61.28
C THR A 535 22.97 7.66 62.72
N THR A 536 23.71 8.72 63.01
CA THR A 536 24.22 9.00 64.36
C THR A 536 23.10 8.99 65.40
N ASP A 537 21.95 9.59 65.05
CA ASP A 537 20.79 9.66 65.92
C ASP A 537 20.20 8.28 66.22
N LEU A 538 20.20 7.37 65.24
CA LEU A 538 19.69 6.02 65.38
C LEU A 538 20.64 5.12 66.18
N TRP A 539 21.96 5.33 66.07
CA TRP A 539 22.95 4.69 66.93
C TRP A 539 22.74 5.08 68.40
N PHE A 540 22.65 6.38 68.68
CA PHE A 540 22.40 6.87 70.05
C PHE A 540 21.03 6.43 70.57
N GLY A 541 19.99 6.50 69.73
CA GLY A 541 18.64 6.04 70.07
C GLY A 541 18.60 4.55 70.40
N SER A 542 19.33 3.72 69.64
CA SER A 542 19.45 2.28 69.92
C SER A 542 20.11 2.07 71.29
N ILE A 543 21.30 2.63 71.53
CA ILE A 543 22.02 2.50 72.81
C ILE A 543 21.15 2.96 73.99
N ALA A 544 20.46 4.09 73.87
CA ALA A 544 19.54 4.57 74.90
C ALA A 544 18.39 3.60 75.16
N PHE A 545 17.81 3.03 74.10
CA PHE A 545 16.74 2.05 74.20
C PHE A 545 17.21 0.72 74.82
N PHE A 546 18.43 0.26 74.51
CA PHE A 546 19.10 -0.88 75.19
C PHE A 546 19.24 -0.66 76.70
N ILE A 547 19.67 0.54 77.11
CA ILE A 547 19.82 0.86 78.54
C ILE A 547 18.45 0.94 79.22
N TYR A 548 17.47 1.55 78.55
CA TYR A 548 16.10 1.67 79.05
C TYR A 548 15.45 0.30 79.28
N THR A 549 15.53 -0.62 78.31
CA THR A 549 14.97 -1.97 78.47
C THR A 549 15.65 -2.75 79.59
N GLY A 550 16.97 -2.59 79.77
CA GLY A 550 17.69 -3.16 80.92
C GLY A 550 17.21 -2.63 82.27
N ILE A 551 16.95 -1.32 82.37
CA ILE A 551 16.40 -0.71 83.59
C ILE A 551 14.98 -1.22 83.87
N VAL A 552 14.14 -1.36 82.83
CA VAL A 552 12.76 -1.87 82.96
C VAL A 552 12.76 -3.33 83.45
N ILE A 553 13.59 -4.19 82.86
CA ILE A 553 13.74 -5.59 83.30
C ILE A 553 14.24 -5.65 84.74
N TRP A 554 15.23 -4.83 85.09
CA TRP A 554 15.74 -4.74 86.46
C TRP A 554 14.67 -4.33 87.48
N LEU A 555 13.84 -3.32 87.16
CA LEU A 555 12.74 -2.89 88.04
C LEU A 555 11.68 -3.99 88.22
N LEU A 556 11.34 -4.71 87.16
CA LEU A 556 10.32 -5.75 87.18
C LEU A 556 10.78 -6.99 87.96
N GLU A 557 12.03 -7.41 87.81
CA GLU A 557 12.62 -8.52 88.56
C GLU A 557 12.87 -8.18 90.03
N ARG A 558 13.33 -6.95 90.32
CA ARG A 558 13.55 -6.47 91.70
C ARG A 558 12.27 -6.47 92.55
N ARG A 559 11.09 -6.36 91.93
CA ARG A 559 9.80 -6.34 92.65
C ARG A 559 9.35 -7.72 93.13
N ILE A 560 9.80 -8.80 92.51
CA ILE A 560 9.33 -10.18 92.76
C ILE A 560 10.36 -10.97 93.58
N ASN A 561 11.65 -10.86 93.24
CA ASN A 561 12.73 -11.58 93.92
C ASN A 561 13.31 -10.76 95.09
N ASN A 562 12.59 -10.71 96.22
CA ASN A 562 13.05 -10.02 97.43
C ASN A 562 14.04 -10.83 98.32
N ALA A 563 14.46 -12.02 97.92
CA ALA A 563 15.21 -12.91 98.82
C ALA A 563 16.65 -13.27 98.41
N GLU A 564 17.15 -12.95 97.21
CA GLU A 564 18.45 -13.49 96.77
C GLU A 564 19.47 -12.53 96.13
N LEU A 565 19.29 -11.21 96.19
CA LEU A 565 20.27 -10.27 95.63
C LEU A 565 20.54 -9.04 96.51
N ALA A 566 21.24 -9.22 97.63
CA ALA A 566 21.92 -8.13 98.33
C ALA A 566 23.33 -7.93 97.73
N GLY A 567 23.47 -7.03 96.74
CA GLY A 567 24.75 -6.68 96.12
C GLY A 567 24.80 -5.23 95.62
N SER A 568 26.02 -4.69 95.47
CA SER A 568 26.29 -3.31 95.02
C SER A 568 25.52 -2.91 93.75
N PHE A 569 24.98 -1.69 93.73
CA PHE A 569 24.17 -1.11 92.65
C PHE A 569 24.80 -1.30 91.25
N PHE A 570 26.12 -1.12 91.13
CA PHE A 570 26.83 -1.27 89.86
C PHE A 570 26.87 -2.72 89.35
N ARG A 571 26.89 -3.71 90.25
CA ARG A 571 26.86 -5.13 89.88
C ARG A 571 25.48 -5.54 89.37
N GLN A 572 24.41 -4.99 89.95
CA GLN A 572 23.04 -5.25 89.51
C GLN A 572 22.73 -4.57 88.16
N LEU A 573 23.19 -3.34 87.97
CA LEU A 573 23.08 -2.65 86.68
C LEU A 573 23.88 -3.37 85.59
N GLY A 574 25.08 -3.85 85.90
CA GLY A 574 25.90 -4.66 84.99
C GLY A 574 25.22 -5.97 84.57
N ILE A 575 24.55 -6.65 85.51
CA ILE A 575 23.76 -7.87 85.22
C ILE A 575 22.53 -7.53 84.35
N ALA A 576 21.84 -6.42 84.60
CA ALA A 576 20.67 -5.99 83.80
C ALA A 576 21.04 -5.58 82.36
N ILE A 577 22.19 -4.91 82.20
CA ILE A 577 22.75 -4.58 80.88
C ILE A 577 23.21 -5.86 80.16
N TYR A 578 23.84 -6.80 80.88
CA TYR A 578 24.21 -8.10 80.34
C TYR A 578 22.98 -8.90 79.85
N PHE A 579 21.89 -8.90 80.61
CA PHE A 579 20.62 -9.52 80.20
C PHE A 579 20.02 -8.89 78.94
N SER A 580 20.13 -7.56 78.80
CA SER A 580 19.65 -6.86 77.60
C SER A 580 20.46 -7.21 76.36
N PHE A 581 21.73 -7.59 76.53
CA PHE A 581 22.65 -7.93 75.43
C PHE A 581 22.52 -9.39 74.97
N PHE A 582 22.36 -10.34 75.91
CA PHE A 582 22.35 -11.77 75.60
C PHE A 582 20.96 -12.41 75.55
N ALA A 583 19.91 -11.69 75.96
CA ALA A 583 18.51 -12.14 75.93
C ALA A 583 18.32 -13.57 76.47
N ASP A 584 19.05 -13.90 77.53
CA ASP A 584 19.12 -15.26 78.07
C ASP A 584 17.80 -15.60 78.78
N ARG A 585 16.98 -16.46 78.14
CA ARG A 585 15.59 -16.74 78.54
C ARG A 585 15.47 -17.55 79.81
N GLU A 586 16.54 -18.21 80.26
CA GLU A 586 16.50 -19.22 81.32
C GLU A 586 16.56 -18.66 82.75
N ARG A 587 16.76 -17.34 82.94
CA ARG A 587 16.95 -16.73 84.28
C ARG A 587 15.96 -15.62 84.65
N VAL A 588 14.80 -15.55 83.99
CA VAL A 588 13.75 -14.53 84.24
C VAL A 588 12.49 -15.23 84.75
N ASP A 589 12.15 -15.01 86.03
CA ASP A 589 11.06 -15.70 86.73
C ASP A 589 9.70 -15.00 86.53
N SER A 590 9.71 -13.68 86.30
CA SER A 590 8.48 -12.90 86.11
C SER A 590 7.87 -13.08 84.73
N ILE A 591 6.57 -13.42 84.68
CA ILE A 591 5.78 -13.50 83.44
C ILE A 591 5.78 -12.15 82.70
N LEU A 592 5.74 -11.02 83.43
CA LEU A 592 5.74 -9.68 82.84
C LEU A 592 7.10 -9.34 82.21
N SER A 593 8.20 -9.66 82.90
CA SER A 593 9.56 -9.50 82.38
C SER A 593 9.79 -10.37 81.15
N ARG A 594 9.27 -11.61 81.13
CA ARG A 594 9.35 -12.52 79.98
C ARG A 594 8.65 -11.95 78.74
N LEU A 595 7.52 -11.27 78.89
CA LEU A 595 6.83 -10.60 77.78
C LEU A 595 7.68 -9.42 77.25
N VAL A 596 8.26 -8.60 78.13
CA VAL A 596 9.16 -7.50 77.75
C VAL A 596 10.39 -8.02 77.02
N VAL A 597 11.00 -9.14 77.45
CA VAL A 597 12.13 -9.78 76.76
C VAL A 597 11.73 -10.31 75.38
N ILE A 598 10.53 -10.89 75.20
CA ILE A 598 10.05 -11.35 73.90
C ILE A 598 9.91 -10.17 72.91
N VAL A 599 9.30 -9.07 73.35
CA VAL A 599 9.16 -7.86 72.53
C VAL A 599 10.54 -7.26 72.23
N TRP A 600 11.45 -7.26 73.20
CA TRP A 600 12.81 -6.77 73.03
C TRP A 600 13.62 -7.59 72.02
N VAL A 601 13.54 -8.92 72.08
CA VAL A 601 14.16 -9.81 71.09
C VAL A 601 13.61 -9.54 69.69
N PHE A 602 12.31 -9.27 69.55
CA PHE A 602 11.72 -8.90 68.27
C PHE A 602 12.30 -7.57 67.74
N VAL A 603 12.41 -6.54 68.59
CA VAL A 603 13.03 -5.25 68.21
C VAL A 603 14.50 -5.44 67.82
N LEU A 604 15.26 -6.26 68.56
CA LEU A 604 16.65 -6.57 68.25
C LEU A 604 16.81 -7.25 66.88
N VAL A 605 15.92 -8.20 66.57
CA VAL A 605 15.89 -8.87 65.25
C VAL A 605 15.59 -7.87 64.13
N VAL A 606 14.67 -6.92 64.34
CA VAL A 606 14.35 -5.89 63.35
C VAL A 606 15.54 -4.95 63.12
N ILE A 607 16.21 -4.50 64.19
CA ILE A 607 17.38 -3.61 64.09
C ILE A 607 18.54 -4.31 63.39
N THR A 608 18.87 -5.55 63.77
CA THR A 608 19.96 -6.31 63.16
C THR A 608 19.68 -6.65 61.69
N SER A 609 18.44 -7.01 61.35
CA SER A 609 18.03 -7.26 59.97
C SER A 609 18.11 -5.99 59.11
N SER A 610 17.65 -4.86 59.63
CA SER A 610 17.68 -3.56 58.91
C SER A 610 19.12 -3.08 58.70
N TYR A 611 19.98 -3.21 59.72
CA TYR A 611 21.41 -2.92 59.61
C TYR A 611 22.08 -3.76 58.53
N THR A 612 21.82 -5.08 58.55
CA THR A 612 22.42 -6.02 57.59
C THR A 612 21.95 -5.74 56.17
N ALA A 613 20.67 -5.46 55.97
CA ALA A 613 20.11 -5.09 54.67
C ALA A 613 20.72 -3.79 54.13
N ASN A 614 20.86 -2.75 54.97
CA ASN A 614 21.41 -1.48 54.53
C ASN A 614 22.92 -1.55 54.26
N LEU A 615 23.68 -2.27 55.11
CA LEU A 615 25.10 -2.53 54.87
C LEU A 615 25.32 -3.33 53.58
N SER A 616 24.49 -4.36 53.34
CA SER A 616 24.54 -5.15 52.12
C SER A 616 24.23 -4.30 50.89
N SER A 617 23.23 -3.41 50.96
CA SER A 617 22.92 -2.45 49.89
C SER A 617 24.11 -1.52 49.60
N ILE A 618 24.75 -0.96 50.63
CA ILE A 618 25.92 -0.09 50.48
C ILE A 618 27.12 -0.83 49.86
N LEU A 619 27.31 -2.11 50.19
CA LEU A 619 28.42 -2.92 49.67
C LEU A 619 28.16 -3.47 48.25
N THR A 620 26.90 -3.60 47.85
CA THR A 620 26.51 -4.09 46.51
C THR A 620 26.41 -2.97 45.48
N VAL A 621 26.11 -1.73 45.89
CA VAL A 621 26.07 -0.57 44.98
C VAL A 621 27.48 0.00 44.79
N GLN A 622 28.14 -0.36 43.69
CA GLN A 622 29.31 0.37 43.21
C GLN A 622 28.86 1.76 42.75
N GLN A 623 28.99 2.78 43.60
CA GLN A 623 28.72 4.17 43.21
C GLN A 623 29.91 4.72 42.40
N LEU A 624 29.79 4.75 41.07
CA LEU A 624 30.67 5.57 40.23
C LEU A 624 30.24 7.03 40.39
N GLN A 625 30.82 7.74 41.36
CA GLN A 625 30.53 9.16 41.54
C GLN A 625 31.26 9.99 40.47
N PRO A 626 30.55 10.72 39.60
CA PRO A 626 31.21 11.57 38.61
C PRO A 626 32.01 12.70 39.27
N THR A 627 33.11 13.12 38.64
CA THR A 627 33.89 14.27 39.11
C THR A 627 33.09 15.57 39.02
N VAL A 628 32.22 15.68 38.01
CA VAL A 628 31.35 16.82 37.75
C VAL A 628 29.94 16.33 37.42
N THR A 629 28.93 16.91 38.08
CA THR A 629 27.52 16.48 37.95
C THR A 629 26.69 17.38 37.05
N ASP A 630 27.14 18.62 36.78
CA ASP A 630 26.38 19.60 36.02
C ASP A 630 27.29 20.42 35.08
N VAL A 631 26.81 20.69 33.87
CA VAL A 631 27.51 21.51 32.87
C VAL A 631 27.68 22.95 33.35
N HIS A 632 26.72 23.49 34.10
CA HIS A 632 26.82 24.85 34.64
C HIS A 632 27.95 24.99 35.66
N GLU A 633 28.34 23.89 36.33
CA GLU A 633 29.51 23.86 37.20
C GLU A 633 30.81 24.07 36.41
N LEU A 634 30.91 23.46 35.22
CA LEU A 634 32.06 23.63 34.32
C LEU A 634 32.18 25.07 33.82
N ILE A 635 31.04 25.68 33.45
CA ILE A 635 30.98 27.08 33.00
C ILE A 635 31.41 28.02 34.13
N ARG A 636 30.84 27.85 35.33
CA ARG A 636 31.15 28.70 36.49
C ARG A 636 32.61 28.59 36.94
N LYS A 637 33.19 27.39 36.90
CA LYS A 637 34.60 27.16 37.23
C LYS A 637 35.55 27.57 36.10
N GLY A 638 35.03 27.74 34.88
CA GLY A 638 35.81 28.03 33.69
C GLY A 638 36.81 26.91 33.39
N GLU A 639 36.36 25.66 33.43
CA GLU A 639 37.20 24.50 33.10
C GLU A 639 37.38 24.33 31.58
N TYR A 640 38.42 23.60 31.16
CA TYR A 640 38.63 23.23 29.76
C TYR A 640 37.72 22.06 29.36
N VAL A 641 37.03 22.18 28.22
CA VAL A 641 36.13 21.14 27.70
C VAL A 641 36.51 20.70 26.29
N GLY A 642 36.32 19.40 26.01
CA GLY A 642 36.59 18.80 24.71
C GLY A 642 35.33 18.54 23.89
N TYR A 643 35.44 18.58 22.56
CA TYR A 643 34.41 18.12 21.62
C TYR A 643 35.03 17.51 20.36
N HIS A 644 34.24 16.79 19.56
CA HIS A 644 34.71 16.18 18.32
C HIS A 644 34.84 17.21 17.19
N SER A 645 35.98 17.23 16.51
CA SER A 645 36.27 18.12 15.38
C SER A 645 35.28 17.91 14.24
N GLY A 646 34.64 18.99 13.78
CA GLY A 646 33.61 18.92 12.73
C GLY A 646 32.20 18.59 13.24
N SER A 647 32.01 18.39 14.55
CA SER A 647 30.69 18.29 15.17
C SER A 647 30.06 19.67 15.38
N TYR A 648 28.73 19.74 15.32
CA TYR A 648 27.97 20.95 15.67
C TYR A 648 28.06 21.29 17.16
N VAL A 649 28.52 20.34 17.99
CA VAL A 649 28.69 20.53 19.44
C VAL A 649 29.60 21.71 19.76
N GLY A 650 30.57 22.03 18.90
CA GLY A 650 31.42 23.22 19.09
C GLY A 650 30.61 24.52 19.16
N ASN A 651 29.71 24.73 18.19
CA ASN A 651 28.83 25.90 18.17
C ASN A 651 27.83 25.86 19.35
N LEU A 652 27.33 24.67 19.69
CA LEU A 652 26.45 24.50 20.85
C LEU A 652 27.12 24.89 22.17
N LEU A 653 28.41 24.58 22.35
CA LEU A 653 29.16 24.97 23.55
C LEU A 653 29.33 26.49 23.65
N GLU A 654 29.54 27.18 22.53
CA GLU A 654 29.55 28.65 22.48
C GLU A 654 28.16 29.23 22.84
N GLU A 655 27.08 28.66 22.29
CA GLU A 655 25.69 29.05 22.61
C GLU A 655 25.33 28.82 24.09
N LEU A 656 25.86 27.76 24.71
CA LEU A 656 25.70 27.47 26.14
C LEU A 656 26.51 28.41 27.06
N GLY A 657 27.39 29.24 26.50
CA GLY A 657 28.15 30.26 27.24
C GLY A 657 29.56 29.87 27.65
N PHE A 658 30.17 28.84 27.03
CA PHE A 658 31.59 28.55 27.24
C PHE A 658 32.48 29.57 26.52
N ASP A 659 33.63 29.91 27.14
CA ASP A 659 34.66 30.72 26.49
C ASP A 659 35.34 29.92 25.37
N ARG A 660 35.34 30.46 24.15
CA ARG A 660 35.98 29.86 22.95
C ARG A 660 37.43 29.44 23.19
N ARG A 661 38.18 30.11 24.06
CA ARG A 661 39.58 29.75 24.39
C ARG A 661 39.71 28.49 25.24
N LYS A 662 38.61 28.06 25.87
CA LYS A 662 38.54 26.89 26.77
C LYS A 662 37.89 25.67 26.13
N ILE A 663 37.41 25.81 24.90
CA ILE A 663 36.86 24.73 24.09
C ILE A 663 37.98 24.15 23.21
N ARG A 664 38.18 22.83 23.26
CA ARG A 664 39.23 22.14 22.49
C ARG A 664 38.63 21.07 21.58
N ALA A 665 39.02 21.10 20.32
CA ALA A 665 38.59 20.11 19.32
C ALA A 665 39.58 18.94 19.27
N TYR A 666 39.05 17.72 19.28
CA TYR A 666 39.83 16.49 19.13
C TYR A 666 39.26 15.64 17.99
N LYS A 667 40.09 14.77 17.38
CA LYS A 667 39.69 13.96 16.22
C LYS A 667 39.40 12.51 16.58
N THR A 668 40.10 11.93 17.55
CA THR A 668 39.98 10.50 17.89
C THR A 668 39.45 10.31 19.31
N LEU A 669 38.95 9.10 19.60
CA LEU A 669 38.53 8.73 20.95
C LEU A 669 39.71 8.61 21.91
N GLU A 670 40.85 8.18 21.40
CA GLU A 670 42.09 8.03 22.14
C GLU A 670 42.60 9.40 22.60
N ASP A 671 42.46 10.43 21.76
CA ASP A 671 42.77 11.81 22.13
C ASP A 671 41.87 12.30 23.28
N PHE A 672 40.60 11.91 23.29
CA PHE A 672 39.69 12.23 24.41
C PHE A 672 40.14 11.55 25.70
N ALA A 673 40.49 10.27 25.66
CA ALA A 673 40.95 9.53 26.83
C ALA A 673 42.25 10.13 27.39
N ASP A 674 43.22 10.46 26.53
CA ASP A 674 44.48 11.11 26.93
C ASP A 674 44.21 12.48 27.56
N ALA A 675 43.37 13.30 26.92
CA ALA A 675 43.05 14.64 27.42
C ALA A 675 42.27 14.62 28.76
N LEU A 676 41.33 13.67 28.92
CA LEU A 676 40.59 13.48 30.17
C LEU A 676 41.50 12.96 31.30
N SER A 677 42.45 12.08 30.99
CA SER A 677 43.39 11.53 31.97
C SER A 677 44.34 12.59 32.54
N LYS A 678 44.73 13.59 31.74
CA LYS A 678 45.57 14.72 32.17
C LYS A 678 44.82 15.68 33.10
N GLY A 679 43.51 15.84 32.90
CA GLY A 679 42.65 16.75 33.65
C GLY A 679 42.88 18.23 33.31
N GLY A 680 41.86 19.07 33.54
CA GLY A 680 41.86 20.49 33.15
C GLY A 680 43.03 21.32 33.70
N LYS A 681 43.57 20.97 34.88
CA LYS A 681 44.69 21.68 35.53
C LYS A 681 46.08 21.36 34.96
N ASN A 682 46.27 20.18 34.34
CA ASN A 682 47.57 19.77 33.78
C ASN A 682 47.60 19.88 32.25
N GLY A 683 46.86 20.84 31.69
CA GLY A 683 46.78 21.05 30.25
C GLY A 683 45.91 20.03 29.51
N GLY A 684 45.09 19.24 30.20
CA GLY A 684 44.04 18.38 29.63
C GLY A 684 42.67 19.06 29.59
N ILE A 685 41.60 18.27 29.75
CA ILE A 685 40.20 18.72 29.82
C ILE A 685 39.50 18.10 31.03
N ALA A 686 38.47 18.77 31.54
CA ALA A 686 37.66 18.29 32.66
C ALA A 686 36.49 17.39 32.21
N ALA A 687 35.96 17.64 31.00
CA ALA A 687 34.86 16.88 30.42
C ALA A 687 34.92 16.90 28.89
N VAL A 688 34.36 15.87 28.26
CA VAL A 688 34.10 15.84 26.81
C VAL A 688 32.60 15.93 26.59
N ILE A 689 32.13 16.88 25.80
CA ILE A 689 30.73 16.97 25.41
C ILE A 689 30.55 16.31 24.03
N HIS A 690 29.60 15.38 23.93
CA HIS A 690 29.28 14.73 22.66
C HIS A 690 27.84 14.17 22.65
N GLU A 691 27.43 13.60 21.52
CA GLU A 691 26.11 12.99 21.37
C GLU A 691 26.11 11.61 22.06
N VAL A 692 24.99 11.27 22.68
CA VAL A 692 24.85 10.05 23.51
C VAL A 692 25.32 8.77 22.81
N PRO A 693 24.98 8.51 21.52
CA PRO A 693 25.43 7.29 20.84
C PRO A 693 26.96 7.13 20.79
N TYR A 694 27.70 8.21 20.54
CA TYR A 694 29.17 8.16 20.51
C TYR A 694 29.78 8.03 21.90
N ILE A 695 29.15 8.63 22.92
CA ILE A 695 29.58 8.48 24.31
C ILE A 695 29.48 7.01 24.75
N LYS A 696 28.43 6.30 24.35
CA LYS A 696 28.29 4.87 24.65
C LYS A 696 29.42 4.04 24.05
N ILE A 697 29.86 4.35 22.83
CA ILE A 697 31.04 3.70 22.22
C ILE A 697 32.30 3.98 23.06
N PHE A 698 32.52 5.23 23.45
CA PHE A 698 33.66 5.59 24.28
C PHE A 698 33.67 4.83 25.62
N LEU A 699 32.54 4.79 26.32
CA LEU A 699 32.42 4.07 27.60
C LEU A 699 32.57 2.55 27.43
N ALA A 700 32.11 1.99 26.31
CA ALA A 700 32.31 0.57 26.01
C ALA A 700 33.78 0.23 25.72
N LYS A 701 34.56 1.15 25.13
CA LYS A 701 36.01 0.98 24.94
C LYS A 701 36.79 1.24 26.24
N HIS A 702 36.32 2.16 27.07
CA HIS A 702 36.94 2.57 28.33
C HIS A 702 36.04 2.25 29.53
N CYS A 703 35.83 0.96 29.80
CA CYS A 703 34.89 0.44 30.81
C CYS A 703 35.16 0.87 32.27
N LYS A 704 36.31 1.51 32.55
CA LYS A 704 36.72 1.91 33.91
C LYS A 704 37.20 3.36 33.90
N GLY A 705 36.84 4.09 34.95
CA GLY A 705 37.34 5.44 35.22
C GLY A 705 36.54 6.58 34.58
N TYR A 706 35.51 6.31 33.77
CA TYR A 706 34.67 7.33 33.14
C TYR A 706 33.19 7.01 33.29
N THR A 707 32.36 8.05 33.30
CA THR A 707 30.90 7.93 33.32
C THR A 707 30.25 9.05 32.50
N MET A 708 29.01 8.82 32.07
CA MET A 708 28.19 9.81 31.37
C MET A 708 27.37 10.61 32.38
N VAL A 709 27.30 11.92 32.17
CA VAL A 709 26.42 12.83 32.91
C VAL A 709 25.64 13.69 31.93
N GLY A 710 24.33 13.83 32.13
CA GLY A 710 23.42 14.51 31.20
C GLY A 710 22.11 13.76 31.05
N PRO A 711 21.28 14.09 30.05
CA PRO A 711 21.57 14.98 28.91
C PRO A 711 21.62 16.46 29.27
N ILE A 712 22.55 17.20 28.67
CA ILE A 712 22.74 18.65 28.87
C ILE A 712 22.05 19.49 27.79
N TYR A 713 21.72 18.88 26.65
CA TYR A 713 20.96 19.50 25.58
C TYR A 713 20.11 18.45 24.87
N LYS A 714 18.86 18.81 24.54
CA LYS A 714 17.93 17.93 23.85
C LYS A 714 18.11 18.09 22.33
N SER A 715 18.96 17.24 21.74
CA SER A 715 19.01 17.02 20.30
C SER A 715 18.22 15.77 19.95
N GLU A 716 17.60 15.72 18.77
CA GLU A 716 17.03 14.48 18.22
C GLU A 716 18.16 13.51 17.82
N GLY A 717 17.83 12.22 17.70
CA GLY A 717 18.77 11.16 17.33
C GLY A 717 19.16 11.18 15.84
N PHE A 718 19.73 10.07 15.38
CA PHE A 718 20.08 9.86 13.97
C PHE A 718 18.87 9.37 13.19
N GLY A 719 18.66 9.91 11.99
CA GLY A 719 17.58 9.52 11.09
C GLY A 719 18.05 9.41 9.64
N PHE A 720 17.33 8.63 8.84
CA PHE A 720 17.55 8.57 7.38
C PHE A 720 16.89 9.77 6.71
N VAL A 721 17.46 10.19 5.59
CA VAL A 721 17.05 11.40 4.84
C VAL A 721 16.46 11.01 3.50
N SER A 722 15.35 11.65 3.10
CA SER A 722 14.73 11.52 1.78
C SER A 722 14.38 12.86 1.15
#